data_AF-W6Z131-F1
#
_entry.id   AF-W6Z131-F1
#
_cell.length_a   1.000
_cell.length_b   1.000
_cell.length_c   1.000
_cell.angle_alpha   90.00
_cell.angle_beta   90.00
_cell.angle_gamma   90.00
#
_symmetry.space_group_name_H-M   'P 1'
#
loop_
_entity.id
_entity.type
_entity.pdbx_description
1 polymer ?
#
loop_
_entity_poly.entity_id
_entity_poly.type
_entity_poly.pdbx_seq_one_letter_code
_entity_poly.pdbx_strand_id
1 'polypeptide(L)'
;MSDHDRDPSRRRPHGDERRRRRESHGDVDPKRRKRRESQGERAVQDVEGRRRKGHRATDSQGDVLPRPQRRSRQQSDTEYESSAPRKARGSRRNSKTDGSGSGSRGSAPLSLDALAKLDKTNAKKSSGWGTYDYDEDYLKEVRRKEKKLEQERLKEEREAKRKEQKEEEARRRAVESDAAIHAEKARKRREERRKAAELKASQTEDELERKRGSRTDDEREERRRRRESKYTASEAEERRDRRRQEKQHRTEQKKRRVVSGPLAEEGGIDDDSEYRYMMEKRGGGAPTVYSEEELARKKKRKRILIGVLSVILLLAIIIPVGVVLSGKSSSPSNTGSGPAAGSSSGPSTSNLAGKDRNSVPEQDRGGILDPWSWLDTQDFNVTYTNELVGGLPIIGLNSTWNDDVQANPSVPKLSDKFEYGKMPIRGVNVGGWLNLEPFITPSFFSQFGSKDNVVDEWTFLSKLGPGKAKSTLEKHYATFITKQTFAEIRAAGMDHVRFPFGYWMVQTYDDDVYVPQVSWRYLLRGIEYCRQNGLRVNLDLHGAPGSQNGWNHSGRQGAIGWLNGTDGDRNAERSLEVHHKLSVFFAQPRYKNLVTMYGLVNEPRMVELDTQKVLAWTQKAIDQIRSDGITAIIIFGDGFMGLDNWQGKLQGNKDLLLDVHQYVIFNTDQLKLKHRDKLNFACEGWTQQSKRSMNTKTGFGPTMCGEWSQADTDCTQYINNVGTGSRWEGTLQPTDKTSAVLAPQCPLQSSECSCKQANADPSSYSPEYKKWLYQFAIGQMDAFEAGWGWFYWTWETESSTQWSYRRGREAGILPDKAYDRDWKCPGGGVQNLDSFDGLAENYRRGLNASLDVW
;
A
#
# COMPACT_ATOMS: atom_id res chain seq x y z
N MET A 1 -68.90 -35.18 18.91
CA MET A 1 -68.73 -33.75 19.26
C MET A 1 -68.06 -33.11 18.06
N SER A 2 -68.66 -32.05 17.52
CA SER A 2 -68.37 -31.38 16.23
C SER A 2 -66.91 -31.50 15.74
N ASP A 3 -66.55 -32.04 14.56
CA ASP A 3 -67.28 -32.33 13.30
C ASP A 3 -68.01 -31.12 12.67
N HIS A 4 -67.94 -30.85 11.36
CA HIS A 4 -67.01 -31.23 10.27
C HIS A 4 -67.45 -30.41 9.02
N ASP A 5 -66.54 -30.08 8.08
CA ASP A 5 -66.81 -29.95 6.63
C ASP A 5 -67.88 -28.91 6.12
N ARG A 6 -68.06 -28.55 4.83
CA ARG A 6 -67.24 -28.49 3.59
C ARG A 6 -68.03 -27.63 2.56
N ASP A 7 -67.37 -27.23 1.45
CA ASP A 7 -67.98 -26.99 0.12
C ASP A 7 -68.99 -25.82 -0.04
N PRO A 8 -69.57 -25.55 -1.26
CA PRO A 8 -69.06 -25.77 -2.61
C PRO A 8 -69.04 -24.52 -3.52
N SER A 9 -68.54 -24.78 -4.73
CA SER A 9 -68.46 -23.93 -5.92
C SER A 9 -69.77 -23.43 -6.58
N ARG A 10 -69.65 -22.26 -7.25
CA ARG A 10 -70.07 -21.95 -8.66
C ARG A 10 -71.57 -21.90 -9.10
N ARG A 11 -71.84 -20.76 -9.80
CA ARG A 11 -72.77 -20.47 -10.95
C ARG A 11 -74.13 -19.78 -10.67
N ARG A 12 -74.19 -18.47 -11.04
CA ARG A 12 -75.06 -17.75 -12.03
C ARG A 12 -76.37 -18.42 -12.51
N PRO A 13 -77.43 -17.69 -13.02
CA PRO A 13 -77.42 -16.30 -13.56
C PRO A 13 -78.71 -15.41 -13.30
N HIS A 14 -78.72 -14.17 -13.84
CA HIS A 14 -79.86 -13.22 -14.04
C HIS A 14 -80.65 -12.77 -12.77
N GLY A 15 -81.35 -11.63 -12.73
CA GLY A 15 -81.48 -10.49 -13.65
C GLY A 15 -82.53 -9.47 -13.13
N ASP A 16 -82.45 -8.23 -13.61
CA ASP A 16 -83.48 -7.16 -13.61
C ASP A 16 -83.87 -6.27 -12.40
N GLU A 17 -83.82 -4.97 -12.72
CA GLU A 17 -84.73 -3.85 -12.39
C GLU A 17 -84.84 -3.20 -10.97
N ARG A 18 -84.18 -2.02 -10.89
CA ARG A 18 -84.76 -0.66 -10.68
C ARG A 18 -84.80 0.02 -9.28
N ARG A 19 -84.18 1.23 -9.29
CA ARG A 19 -84.53 2.49 -8.56
C ARG A 19 -84.35 2.44 -7.03
N ARG A 20 -83.97 3.51 -6.29
CA ARG A 20 -83.72 4.96 -6.48
C ARG A 20 -82.97 5.46 -5.20
N ARG A 21 -82.36 6.66 -5.03
CA ARG A 21 -82.05 7.86 -5.85
C ARG A 21 -80.97 8.69 -5.09
N ARG A 22 -79.92 9.20 -5.74
CA ARG A 22 -79.36 10.55 -5.49
C ARG A 22 -78.45 10.99 -6.64
N GLU A 23 -78.53 12.26 -7.04
CA GLU A 23 -78.12 12.78 -8.35
C GLU A 23 -77.24 14.03 -8.23
N SER A 24 -76.20 14.13 -9.06
CA SER A 24 -75.68 15.33 -9.78
C SER A 24 -74.30 14.95 -10.37
N HIS A 25 -74.03 14.78 -11.68
CA HIS A 25 -74.15 15.68 -12.86
C HIS A 25 -73.38 17.00 -12.70
N GLY A 26 -72.49 17.40 -13.63
CA GLY A 26 -72.08 16.74 -14.88
C GLY A 26 -70.94 17.47 -15.62
N ASP A 27 -70.52 16.91 -16.76
CA ASP A 27 -69.43 17.39 -17.65
C ASP A 27 -69.88 18.42 -18.73
N VAL A 28 -68.89 18.90 -19.52
CA VAL A 28 -68.95 19.48 -20.89
C VAL A 28 -68.87 21.02 -21.08
N ASP A 29 -67.64 21.52 -21.38
CA ASP A 29 -67.14 22.25 -22.60
C ASP A 29 -68.06 23.17 -23.47
N PRO A 30 -67.63 24.05 -24.44
CA PRO A 30 -66.36 24.79 -24.71
C PRO A 30 -66.49 26.33 -25.08
N LYS A 31 -65.35 27.05 -25.07
CA LYS A 31 -64.88 28.16 -26.00
C LYS A 31 -65.55 29.58 -26.08
N ARG A 32 -64.64 30.59 -26.21
CA ARG A 32 -64.76 32.00 -26.76
C ARG A 32 -65.56 33.01 -25.89
N ARG A 33 -65.24 34.33 -25.81
CA ARG A 33 -64.55 35.26 -26.75
C ARG A 33 -64.14 36.63 -26.10
N LYS A 34 -62.95 37.19 -26.46
CA LYS A 34 -62.53 38.64 -26.40
C LYS A 34 -62.46 39.32 -24.99
N ARG A 35 -61.68 40.39 -24.73
CA ARG A 35 -61.04 41.48 -25.53
C ARG A 35 -59.72 41.90 -24.81
N ARG A 36 -58.54 42.03 -25.45
CA ARG A 36 -57.91 43.27 -26.02
C ARG A 36 -57.95 44.47 -25.03
N GLU A 37 -56.85 45.09 -24.63
CA GLU A 37 -55.81 45.83 -25.39
C GLU A 37 -54.43 45.84 -24.64
N SER A 38 -53.26 46.21 -25.19
CA SER A 38 -52.81 46.57 -26.55
C SER A 38 -51.26 46.44 -26.68
N GLN A 39 -50.78 46.22 -27.93
CA GLN A 39 -49.49 46.58 -28.60
C GLN A 39 -48.17 46.65 -27.79
N GLY A 40 -47.01 46.16 -28.25
CA GLY A 40 -46.39 46.18 -29.60
C GLY A 40 -45.11 47.04 -29.52
N GLU A 41 -43.93 46.73 -30.06
CA GLU A 41 -43.55 46.05 -31.32
C GLU A 41 -42.20 45.27 -31.21
N ARG A 42 -41.68 44.76 -32.34
CA ARG A 42 -40.39 44.02 -32.46
C ARG A 42 -39.33 44.84 -33.20
N ALA A 43 -38.06 44.73 -32.78
CA ALA A 43 -36.81 44.53 -33.58
C ALA A 43 -35.57 45.11 -32.87
N VAL A 44 -34.31 44.69 -33.05
CA VAL A 44 -33.64 43.45 -33.55
C VAL A 44 -32.16 43.55 -33.09
N GLN A 45 -31.54 42.47 -32.57
CA GLN A 45 -30.06 42.25 -32.40
C GLN A 45 -29.25 43.24 -31.49
N ASP A 46 -28.15 42.89 -30.79
CA ASP A 46 -27.39 41.63 -30.63
C ASP A 46 -26.48 41.66 -29.35
N VAL A 47 -25.74 40.57 -29.08
CA VAL A 47 -24.48 40.46 -28.29
C VAL A 47 -24.48 40.30 -26.74
N GLU A 48 -23.76 39.25 -26.31
CA GLU A 48 -23.05 38.93 -25.04
C GLU A 48 -23.73 38.70 -23.67
N GLY A 49 -23.60 37.44 -23.23
CA GLY A 49 -23.94 36.97 -21.89
C GLY A 49 -22.98 37.37 -20.75
N ARG A 50 -23.38 37.03 -19.52
CA ARG A 50 -22.57 37.23 -18.30
C ARG A 50 -22.55 36.01 -17.38
N ARG A 51 -21.32 35.67 -16.98
CA ARG A 51 -20.97 34.71 -15.92
C ARG A 51 -21.63 35.09 -14.58
N ARG A 52 -22.14 34.11 -13.82
CA ARG A 52 -22.49 34.29 -12.39
C ARG A 52 -21.22 34.16 -11.53
N LYS A 53 -21.15 34.99 -10.47
CA LYS A 53 -20.06 35.01 -9.48
C LYS A 53 -20.49 34.29 -8.20
N GLY A 54 -19.53 33.73 -7.48
CA GLY A 54 -19.75 33.01 -6.21
C GLY A 54 -20.15 33.90 -5.03
N HIS A 55 -20.53 33.21 -3.94
CA HIS A 55 -21.10 33.77 -2.71
C HIS A 55 -20.07 34.52 -1.85
N ARG A 56 -20.57 35.28 -0.86
CA ARG A 56 -19.81 36.21 -0.02
C ARG A 56 -20.10 35.91 1.45
N ALA A 57 -19.06 35.90 2.29
CA ALA A 57 -19.18 35.52 3.69
C ALA A 57 -20.03 36.51 4.52
N THR A 58 -20.79 35.94 5.45
CA THR A 58 -21.57 36.62 6.49
C THR A 58 -21.00 36.31 7.88
N ASP A 59 -21.41 37.05 8.90
CA ASP A 59 -21.10 36.74 10.30
C ASP A 59 -22.12 35.78 10.95
N SER A 60 -21.99 35.56 12.26
CA SER A 60 -22.85 34.71 13.08
C SER A 60 -24.24 35.28 13.39
N GLN A 61 -24.61 36.44 12.85
CA GLN A 61 -25.98 36.95 12.80
C GLN A 61 -26.56 36.93 11.38
N GLY A 62 -25.75 36.55 10.38
CA GLY A 62 -26.15 36.46 8.98
C GLY A 62 -25.89 37.75 8.18
N ASP A 63 -25.27 38.76 8.77
CA ASP A 63 -25.01 40.03 8.11
C ASP A 63 -23.77 39.97 7.20
N VAL A 64 -23.84 40.63 6.04
CA VAL A 64 -22.80 40.58 5.02
C VAL A 64 -21.61 41.45 5.41
N LEU A 65 -20.45 40.83 5.60
CA LEU A 65 -19.25 41.51 6.07
C LEU A 65 -18.84 42.71 5.17
N PRO A 66 -18.52 43.88 5.77
CA PRO A 66 -18.03 45.06 5.05
C PRO A 66 -16.74 44.76 4.27
N ARG A 67 -16.54 45.47 3.16
CA ARG A 67 -15.29 45.37 2.38
C ARG A 67 -14.16 46.15 3.07
N PRO A 68 -12.95 45.60 3.21
CA PRO A 68 -11.77 46.39 3.58
C PRO A 68 -11.52 47.50 2.55
N GLN A 69 -11.38 48.75 3.00
CA GLN A 69 -10.98 49.86 2.13
C GLN A 69 -9.50 49.69 1.73
N ARG A 70 -9.25 49.60 0.42
CA ARG A 70 -7.91 49.90 -0.12
C ARG A 70 -7.70 51.42 -0.11
N ARG A 71 -6.72 51.91 0.65
CA ARG A 71 -6.16 53.27 0.45
C ARG A 71 -4.93 53.21 -0.45
N SER A 72 -4.88 54.13 -1.40
CA SER A 72 -3.77 54.38 -2.32
C SER A 72 -2.69 55.28 -1.70
N ARG A 73 -1.47 55.22 -2.24
CA ARG A 73 -0.35 56.11 -1.89
C ARG A 73 -0.65 57.58 -2.23
N GLN A 74 -0.16 58.51 -1.40
CA GLN A 74 0.49 59.74 -1.88
C GLN A 74 1.45 60.35 -0.84
N GLN A 75 2.21 61.37 -1.25
CA GLN A 75 3.43 61.89 -0.62
C GLN A 75 3.18 63.07 0.34
N SER A 76 4.13 63.21 1.29
CA SER A 76 4.77 64.46 1.78
C SER A 76 3.90 65.51 2.54
N ASP A 77 4.40 66.46 3.34
CA ASP A 77 5.75 66.95 3.71
C ASP A 77 5.80 67.42 5.21
N THR A 78 6.92 68.03 5.63
CA THR A 78 7.12 68.88 6.86
C THR A 78 7.27 68.19 8.23
N GLU A 79 8.03 68.67 9.22
CA GLU A 79 9.15 69.65 9.31
C GLU A 79 9.83 69.47 10.69
N TYR A 80 11.17 69.62 10.81
CA TYR A 80 11.84 70.61 11.69
C TYR A 80 13.38 70.45 11.70
N GLU A 81 14.06 71.59 11.90
CA GLU A 81 15.52 71.76 11.89
C GLU A 81 16.16 71.23 13.20
N SER A 82 17.34 70.60 13.21
CA SER A 82 18.67 71.27 13.27
C SER A 82 19.67 70.26 13.90
N SER A 83 21.01 70.41 13.92
CA SER A 83 21.93 71.40 13.35
C SER A 83 23.31 70.77 13.02
N ALA A 84 24.29 71.59 12.64
CA ALA A 84 25.71 71.25 12.42
C ALA A 84 26.60 71.83 13.57
N PRO A 85 27.96 71.72 13.64
CA PRO A 85 28.90 71.33 12.57
C PRO A 85 30.28 70.66 12.89
N ARG A 86 30.91 70.11 11.82
CA ARG A 86 32.36 70.14 11.46
C ARG A 86 33.45 69.65 12.46
N LYS A 87 34.22 68.63 12.03
CA LYS A 87 35.62 68.68 11.49
C LYS A 87 36.16 67.23 11.37
N ALA A 88 37.15 66.85 10.57
CA ALA A 88 37.69 67.22 9.25
C ALA A 88 39.11 66.61 9.16
N ARG A 89 39.39 65.79 8.12
CA ARG A 89 40.72 65.23 7.74
C ARG A 89 41.38 64.25 8.73
N GLY A 90 42.16 63.26 8.30
CA GLY A 90 42.40 62.76 6.93
C GLY A 90 43.76 62.10 6.73
N SER A 91 43.95 61.52 5.53
CA SER A 91 45.19 60.89 5.02
C SER A 91 45.40 59.43 5.46
N ARG A 92 45.53 58.45 4.53
CA ARG A 92 46.73 58.03 3.73
C ARG A 92 47.57 57.00 4.50
N ARG A 93 48.18 55.96 3.91
CA ARG A 93 48.22 55.41 2.52
C ARG A 93 48.91 54.03 2.60
N ASN A 94 48.61 53.11 1.67
CA ASN A 94 49.53 52.04 1.19
C ASN A 94 50.02 50.98 2.22
N SER A 95 50.49 49.79 1.84
CA SER A 95 50.54 49.10 0.54
C SER A 95 50.62 47.58 0.70
N LYS A 96 50.22 46.88 -0.37
CA LYS A 96 50.44 45.46 -0.69
C LYS A 96 51.79 44.86 -0.26
N THR A 97 51.78 43.55 -0.01
CA THR A 97 52.61 42.58 -0.76
C THR A 97 51.83 41.27 -0.94
N ASP A 98 51.96 40.68 -2.13
CA ASP A 98 51.34 39.40 -2.52
C ASP A 98 52.19 38.18 -2.11
N GLY A 99 51.59 37.00 -2.05
CA GLY A 99 52.27 35.72 -1.82
C GLY A 99 51.44 34.56 -2.36
N SER A 100 51.67 34.17 -3.62
CA SER A 100 50.95 33.10 -4.32
C SER A 100 51.67 31.75 -4.23
N GLY A 101 50.92 30.67 -4.07
CA GLY A 101 51.45 29.30 -4.03
C GLY A 101 50.37 28.24 -4.33
N SER A 102 50.45 27.67 -5.54
CA SER A 102 49.64 26.58 -6.13
C SER A 102 48.94 25.59 -5.18
N GLY A 103 47.72 25.17 -5.55
CA GLY A 103 47.08 23.97 -5.00
C GLY A 103 46.88 22.88 -6.06
N SER A 104 46.64 21.64 -5.62
CA SER A 104 45.82 20.66 -6.36
C SER A 104 45.30 19.52 -5.47
N ARG A 105 44.02 19.64 -5.07
CA ARG A 105 43.02 18.56 -4.95
C ARG A 105 43.44 17.23 -4.30
N GLY A 106 43.24 17.15 -2.98
CA GLY A 106 42.85 15.91 -2.29
C GLY A 106 41.33 15.82 -2.09
N SER A 107 40.84 14.61 -1.89
CA SER A 107 39.43 14.20 -1.73
C SER A 107 38.85 14.40 -0.31
N ALA A 108 37.60 14.88 -0.21
CA ALA A 108 36.59 14.66 0.86
C ALA A 108 36.97 14.94 2.35
N PRO A 109 36.01 15.14 3.29
CA PRO A 109 34.55 15.09 3.16
C PRO A 109 33.82 16.40 3.56
N LEU A 110 32.49 16.40 3.48
CA LEU A 110 31.64 17.40 4.15
C LEU A 110 31.74 17.20 5.66
N SER A 111 32.13 18.25 6.39
CA SER A 111 32.48 18.18 7.81
C SER A 111 31.29 18.42 8.76
N LEU A 112 31.54 18.14 10.04
CA LEU A 112 30.68 18.44 11.20
C LEU A 112 30.23 19.92 11.28
N ASP A 113 30.83 20.85 10.52
CA ASP A 113 30.35 22.24 10.40
C ASP A 113 28.92 22.35 9.85
N ALA A 114 28.45 21.37 9.07
CA ALA A 114 27.06 21.35 8.61
C ALA A 114 26.07 21.16 9.79
N LEU A 115 26.43 20.32 10.76
CA LEU A 115 25.67 20.10 12.00
C LEU A 115 25.86 21.27 12.98
N ALA A 116 27.09 21.78 13.14
CA ALA A 116 27.37 22.94 13.99
C ALA A 116 26.68 24.22 13.51
N LYS A 117 26.44 24.39 12.18
CA LYS A 117 25.61 25.47 11.65
C LYS A 117 24.14 25.35 12.07
N LEU A 118 23.59 24.14 12.19
CA LEU A 118 22.24 23.93 12.70
C LEU A 118 22.15 24.36 14.18
N ASP A 119 23.10 23.89 15.01
CA ASP A 119 23.17 24.21 16.44
C ASP A 119 23.33 25.72 16.71
N LYS A 120 24.19 26.40 15.92
CA LYS A 120 24.37 27.86 16.02
C LYS A 120 23.13 28.66 15.59
N THR A 121 22.17 28.03 14.91
CA THR A 121 20.86 28.62 14.57
C THR A 121 19.84 28.39 15.69
N ASN A 122 19.88 27.24 16.37
CA ASN A 122 19.01 26.92 17.49
C ASN A 122 19.40 27.65 18.80
N ALA A 123 20.70 27.80 19.06
CA ALA A 123 21.20 28.54 20.23
C ALA A 123 20.79 30.04 20.24
N LYS A 124 20.36 30.61 19.11
CA LYS A 124 19.95 32.02 19.00
C LYS A 124 18.50 32.31 19.46
N LYS A 125 17.74 31.31 19.94
CA LYS A 125 16.32 31.46 20.35
C LYS A 125 16.03 31.33 21.84
N SER A 126 17.03 31.13 22.69
CA SER A 126 16.89 31.13 24.17
C SER A 126 17.82 32.16 24.81
N SER A 127 17.29 33.34 25.13
CA SER A 127 18.04 34.42 25.78
C SER A 127 18.17 34.17 27.29
N GLY A 128 19.40 34.03 27.81
CA GLY A 128 19.64 34.00 29.25
C GLY A 128 21.09 33.74 29.66
N TRP A 129 21.81 34.83 30.00
CA TRP A 129 23.12 34.89 30.70
C TRP A 129 24.42 34.56 29.95
N GLY A 130 25.44 35.42 30.15
CA GLY A 130 26.83 35.19 29.73
C GLY A 130 27.40 36.25 28.76
N THR A 131 27.79 37.42 29.27
CA THR A 131 28.49 38.46 28.49
C THR A 131 29.89 38.02 28.06
N TYR A 132 30.20 38.17 26.77
CA TYR A 132 31.57 38.35 26.28
C TYR A 132 31.61 39.54 25.34
N ASP A 133 32.58 40.42 25.57
CA ASP A 133 32.74 41.68 24.86
C ASP A 133 33.32 41.43 23.46
N TYR A 134 32.66 41.97 22.42
CA TYR A 134 33.09 41.81 21.03
C TYR A 134 33.20 43.17 20.36
N ASP A 135 34.35 43.40 19.73
CA ASP A 135 34.71 44.63 19.03
C ASP A 135 33.58 45.17 18.14
N GLU A 136 33.18 46.42 18.39
CA GLU A 136 32.03 47.09 17.76
C GLU A 136 32.18 47.15 16.23
N ASP A 137 33.42 47.20 15.72
CA ASP A 137 33.67 47.24 14.27
C ASP A 137 33.47 45.87 13.60
N TYR A 138 33.73 44.77 14.31
CA TYR A 138 33.36 43.43 13.85
C TYR A 138 31.83 43.29 13.72
N LEU A 139 31.08 43.78 14.72
CA LEU A 139 29.61 43.75 14.70
C LEU A 139 29.01 44.66 13.62
N LYS A 140 29.67 45.74 13.22
CA LYS A 140 29.27 46.57 12.07
C LYS A 140 29.57 45.87 10.74
N GLU A 141 30.73 45.24 10.59
CA GLU A 141 31.06 44.53 9.35
C GLU A 141 30.19 43.30 9.13
N VAL A 142 29.88 42.54 10.18
CA VAL A 142 28.92 41.42 10.15
C VAL A 142 27.55 41.93 9.69
N ARG A 143 26.98 42.96 10.33
CA ARG A 143 25.69 43.56 9.92
C ARG A 143 25.69 44.05 8.47
N ARG A 144 26.83 44.57 7.96
CA ARG A 144 26.96 44.99 6.56
C ARG A 144 27.01 43.81 5.58
N LYS A 145 27.68 42.71 5.94
CA LYS A 145 27.73 41.46 5.17
C LYS A 145 26.38 40.76 5.15
N GLU A 146 25.71 40.64 6.30
CA GLU A 146 24.34 40.11 6.42
C GLU A 146 23.35 40.90 5.55
N LYS A 147 23.38 42.25 5.61
CA LYS A 147 22.51 43.09 4.77
C LYS A 147 22.76 42.93 3.26
N LYS A 148 23.98 42.61 2.83
CA LYS A 148 24.31 42.33 1.43
C LYS A 148 23.81 40.95 0.99
N LEU A 149 24.03 39.92 1.83
CA LEU A 149 23.50 38.57 1.63
C LEU A 149 21.97 38.55 1.58
N GLU A 150 21.29 39.32 2.42
CA GLU A 150 19.83 39.50 2.40
C GLU A 150 19.36 40.13 1.07
N GLN A 151 20.08 41.16 0.57
CA GLN A 151 19.76 41.78 -0.72
C GLN A 151 20.01 40.85 -1.91
N GLU A 152 21.05 40.03 -1.86
CA GLU A 152 21.34 39.02 -2.88
C GLU A 152 20.28 37.91 -2.86
N ARG A 153 19.92 37.37 -1.69
CA ARG A 153 18.82 36.40 -1.51
C ARG A 153 17.48 36.93 -2.02
N LEU A 154 17.12 38.17 -1.68
CA LEU A 154 15.88 38.81 -2.16
C LEU A 154 15.89 39.08 -3.67
N LYS A 155 17.07 39.19 -4.30
CA LYS A 155 17.20 39.30 -5.75
C LYS A 155 17.00 37.94 -6.41
N GLU A 156 17.65 36.89 -5.90
CA GLU A 156 17.49 35.51 -6.37
C GLU A 156 16.04 35.03 -6.23
N GLU A 157 15.38 35.30 -5.10
CA GLU A 157 13.96 34.94 -4.90
C GLU A 157 13.03 35.64 -5.92
N ARG A 158 13.32 36.90 -6.27
CA ARG A 158 12.58 37.65 -7.30
C ARG A 158 12.86 37.14 -8.70
N GLU A 159 14.06 36.66 -8.98
CA GLU A 159 14.41 36.05 -10.27
C GLU A 159 13.81 34.64 -10.40
N ALA A 160 13.80 33.85 -9.33
CA ALA A 160 13.11 32.56 -9.25
C ALA A 160 11.60 32.72 -9.47
N LYS A 161 10.92 33.61 -8.74
CA LYS A 161 9.47 33.90 -8.94
C LYS A 161 9.15 34.40 -10.35
N ARG A 162 10.05 35.19 -10.97
CA ARG A 162 9.92 35.60 -12.38
C ARG A 162 10.11 34.45 -13.37
N LYS A 163 10.94 33.46 -13.05
CA LYS A 163 11.12 32.25 -13.87
C LYS A 163 9.90 31.33 -13.75
N GLU A 164 9.44 31.10 -12.54
CA GLU A 164 8.22 30.32 -12.22
C GLU A 164 6.99 30.88 -12.94
N GLN A 165 6.75 32.19 -12.87
CA GLN A 165 5.65 32.85 -13.59
C GLN A 165 5.75 32.69 -15.12
N LYS A 166 6.96 32.72 -15.69
CA LYS A 166 7.16 32.48 -17.13
C LYS A 166 6.92 31.02 -17.51
N GLU A 167 7.31 30.08 -16.67
CA GLU A 167 7.04 28.65 -16.88
C GLU A 167 5.54 28.33 -16.75
N GLU A 168 4.84 28.94 -15.79
CA GLU A 168 3.38 28.81 -15.64
C GLU A 168 2.64 29.40 -16.84
N GLU A 169 3.05 30.59 -17.32
CA GLU A 169 2.46 31.21 -18.52
C GLU A 169 2.73 30.36 -19.78
N ALA A 170 3.93 29.78 -19.91
CA ALA A 170 4.26 28.85 -20.99
C ALA A 170 3.40 27.58 -20.94
N ARG A 171 3.18 26.99 -19.75
CA ARG A 171 2.28 25.84 -19.55
C ARG A 171 0.84 26.19 -19.93
N ARG A 172 0.33 27.35 -19.54
CA ARG A 172 -1.03 27.81 -19.94
C ARG A 172 -1.16 27.96 -21.46
N ARG A 173 -0.16 28.58 -22.12
CA ARG A 173 -0.15 28.71 -23.59
C ARG A 173 -0.08 27.36 -24.32
N ALA A 174 0.65 26.38 -23.77
CA ALA A 174 0.67 25.02 -24.31
C ALA A 174 -0.71 24.35 -24.20
N VAL A 175 -1.36 24.43 -23.04
CA VAL A 175 -2.72 23.87 -22.83
C VAL A 175 -3.76 24.55 -23.74
N GLU A 176 -3.69 25.88 -23.91
CA GLU A 176 -4.58 26.62 -24.82
C GLU A 176 -4.32 26.25 -26.30
N SER A 177 -3.07 26.02 -26.71
CA SER A 177 -2.70 25.52 -28.03
C SER A 177 -3.22 24.11 -28.29
N ASP A 178 -3.04 23.18 -27.35
CA ASP A 178 -3.54 21.81 -27.47
C ASP A 178 -5.07 21.79 -27.54
N ALA A 179 -5.75 22.58 -26.70
CA ALA A 179 -7.21 22.73 -26.75
C ALA A 179 -7.69 23.25 -28.13
N ALA A 180 -6.98 24.21 -28.73
CA ALA A 180 -7.29 24.70 -30.08
C ALA A 180 -7.08 23.63 -31.16
N ILE A 181 -5.99 22.86 -31.09
CA ILE A 181 -5.70 21.73 -31.99
C ILE A 181 -6.78 20.64 -31.86
N HIS A 182 -7.22 20.32 -30.64
CA HIS A 182 -8.30 19.37 -30.39
C HIS A 182 -9.65 19.88 -30.92
N ALA A 183 -9.96 21.17 -30.76
CA ALA A 183 -11.16 21.79 -31.31
C ALA A 183 -11.18 21.77 -32.85
N GLU A 184 -10.06 22.05 -33.51
CA GLU A 184 -9.98 21.99 -34.98
C GLU A 184 -10.11 20.55 -35.49
N LYS A 185 -9.45 19.57 -34.84
CA LYS A 185 -9.62 18.14 -35.14
C LYS A 185 -11.08 17.70 -34.98
N ALA A 186 -11.77 18.16 -33.94
CA ALA A 186 -13.19 17.89 -33.75
C ALA A 186 -14.07 18.52 -34.84
N ARG A 187 -13.75 19.75 -35.29
CA ARG A 187 -14.44 20.40 -36.42
C ARG A 187 -14.26 19.61 -37.73
N LYS A 188 -13.03 19.20 -38.05
CA LYS A 188 -12.72 18.37 -39.23
C LYS A 188 -13.45 17.02 -39.18
N ARG A 189 -13.43 16.31 -38.04
CA ARG A 189 -14.20 15.06 -37.83
C ARG A 189 -15.71 15.25 -38.04
N ARG A 190 -16.29 16.39 -37.61
CA ARG A 190 -17.72 16.70 -37.85
C ARG A 190 -18.00 16.96 -39.33
N GLU A 191 -17.12 17.65 -40.04
CA GLU A 191 -17.26 17.93 -41.47
C GLU A 191 -17.11 16.66 -42.32
N GLU A 192 -16.16 15.78 -41.97
CA GLU A 192 -15.99 14.45 -42.57
C GLU A 192 -17.22 13.55 -42.31
N ARG A 193 -17.75 13.51 -41.07
CA ARG A 193 -19.01 12.80 -40.77
C ARG A 193 -20.19 13.37 -41.59
N ARG A 194 -20.25 14.68 -41.84
CA ARG A 194 -21.30 15.30 -42.68
C ARG A 194 -21.15 14.91 -44.14
N LYS A 195 -19.96 15.02 -44.73
CA LYS A 195 -19.66 14.59 -46.11
C LYS A 195 -19.92 13.10 -46.32
N ALA A 196 -19.61 12.25 -45.34
CA ALA A 196 -19.90 10.82 -45.38
C ALA A 196 -21.42 10.50 -45.26
N ALA A 197 -22.19 11.34 -44.56
CA ALA A 197 -23.64 11.23 -44.51
C ALA A 197 -24.28 11.72 -45.82
N GLU A 198 -23.79 12.80 -46.41
CA GLU A 198 -24.18 13.31 -47.73
C GLU A 198 -23.90 12.26 -48.83
N LEU A 199 -22.72 11.61 -48.81
CA LEU A 199 -22.39 10.52 -49.75
C LEU A 199 -23.28 9.27 -49.59
N LYS A 200 -23.70 8.96 -48.36
CA LYS A 200 -24.66 7.87 -48.09
C LYS A 200 -26.06 8.23 -48.54
N ALA A 201 -26.46 9.50 -48.42
CA ALA A 201 -27.75 9.98 -48.90
C ALA A 201 -27.85 9.86 -50.43
N SER A 202 -26.81 10.30 -51.18
CA SER A 202 -26.80 10.16 -52.64
C SER A 202 -26.77 8.69 -53.09
N GLN A 203 -26.05 7.81 -52.37
CA GLN A 203 -26.08 6.37 -52.64
C GLN A 203 -27.46 5.74 -52.39
N THR A 204 -28.27 6.28 -51.45
CA THR A 204 -29.64 5.80 -51.25
C THR A 204 -30.65 6.34 -52.26
N GLU A 205 -30.43 7.50 -52.89
CA GLU A 205 -31.34 8.00 -53.94
C GLU A 205 -31.22 7.17 -55.23
N ASP A 206 -30.00 6.88 -55.70
CA ASP A 206 -29.76 5.99 -56.86
C ASP A 206 -30.33 4.57 -56.67
N GLU A 207 -30.34 4.04 -55.44
CA GLU A 207 -30.89 2.71 -55.12
C GLU A 207 -32.42 2.74 -54.87
N LEU A 208 -33.00 3.91 -54.53
CA LEU A 208 -34.44 4.09 -54.35
C LEU A 208 -35.20 4.35 -55.66
N GLU A 209 -34.62 5.08 -56.62
CA GLU A 209 -35.25 5.27 -57.95
C GLU A 209 -35.42 3.94 -58.71
N ARG A 210 -34.46 3.00 -58.58
CA ARG A 210 -34.52 1.69 -59.26
C ARG A 210 -35.53 0.69 -58.67
N LYS A 211 -36.29 1.03 -57.61
CA LYS A 211 -37.18 0.07 -56.93
C LYS A 211 -38.55 0.58 -56.46
N ARG A 212 -39.05 1.68 -57.04
CA ARG A 212 -40.45 2.14 -56.84
C ARG A 212 -41.19 2.51 -58.13
N GLY A 213 -41.33 1.53 -59.03
CA GLY A 213 -42.56 1.40 -59.80
C GLY A 213 -43.70 0.98 -58.84
N SER A 214 -44.87 1.61 -58.95
CA SER A 214 -45.98 1.42 -58.01
C SER A 214 -46.53 -0.01 -57.99
N ARG A 215 -46.90 -0.47 -56.79
CA ARG A 215 -47.84 -1.59 -56.59
C ARG A 215 -48.94 -1.11 -55.67
N THR A 216 -50.18 -1.26 -56.10
CA THR A 216 -51.37 -0.80 -55.38
C THR A 216 -51.66 -1.68 -54.15
N ASP A 217 -52.41 -1.15 -53.18
CA ASP A 217 -52.72 -1.89 -51.96
C ASP A 217 -53.61 -3.13 -52.21
N ASP A 218 -54.27 -3.23 -53.37
CA ASP A 218 -55.06 -4.41 -53.77
C ASP A 218 -54.21 -5.70 -53.86
N GLU A 219 -52.98 -5.62 -54.38
CA GLU A 219 -52.06 -6.79 -54.43
C GLU A 219 -51.63 -7.26 -53.02
N ARG A 220 -51.65 -6.37 -52.03
CA ARG A 220 -51.32 -6.70 -50.63
C ARG A 220 -52.46 -7.46 -49.96
N GLU A 221 -53.70 -7.09 -50.24
CA GLU A 221 -54.86 -7.71 -49.60
C GLU A 221 -55.13 -9.13 -50.14
N GLU A 222 -54.93 -9.37 -51.44
CA GLU A 222 -55.04 -10.73 -52.01
C GLU A 222 -54.00 -11.70 -51.42
N ARG A 223 -52.76 -11.23 -51.24
CA ARG A 223 -51.68 -12.01 -50.58
C ARG A 223 -51.95 -12.31 -49.11
N ARG A 224 -52.75 -11.50 -48.42
CA ARG A 224 -53.18 -11.75 -47.04
C ARG A 224 -54.19 -12.90 -46.99
N ARG A 225 -55.22 -12.84 -47.85
CA ARG A 225 -56.25 -13.91 -47.97
C ARG A 225 -55.63 -15.26 -48.36
N ARG A 226 -54.63 -15.29 -49.25
CA ARG A 226 -53.90 -16.53 -49.64
C ARG A 226 -53.01 -17.15 -48.55
N ARG A 227 -52.82 -16.49 -47.38
CA ARG A 227 -51.97 -17.00 -46.28
C ARG A 227 -52.75 -17.45 -45.04
N GLU A 228 -54.00 -17.05 -44.90
CA GLU A 228 -54.88 -17.44 -43.78
C GLU A 228 -55.57 -18.79 -44.03
N SER A 229 -55.50 -19.37 -45.24
CA SER A 229 -56.07 -20.67 -45.60
C SER A 229 -55.13 -21.89 -45.41
N LYS A 230 -53.99 -21.72 -44.74
CA LYS A 230 -52.93 -22.77 -44.64
C LYS A 230 -52.57 -23.26 -43.23
N TYR A 231 -53.36 -22.90 -42.22
CA TYR A 231 -53.20 -23.37 -40.84
C TYR A 231 -54.56 -23.66 -40.23
N THR A 232 -54.65 -24.69 -39.40
CA THR A 232 -55.84 -24.98 -38.58
C THR A 232 -55.98 -23.96 -37.45
N ALA A 233 -57.19 -23.84 -36.89
CA ALA A 233 -57.47 -22.88 -35.82
C ALA A 233 -56.58 -23.10 -34.58
N SER A 234 -56.29 -24.37 -34.24
CA SER A 234 -55.39 -24.78 -33.16
C SER A 234 -53.95 -24.34 -33.39
N GLU A 235 -53.39 -24.54 -34.59
CA GLU A 235 -52.02 -24.10 -34.91
C GLU A 235 -51.87 -22.57 -34.90
N ALA A 236 -52.92 -21.84 -35.29
CA ALA A 236 -52.95 -20.39 -35.21
C ALA A 236 -53.02 -19.86 -33.76
N GLU A 237 -53.66 -20.62 -32.85
CA GLU A 237 -53.78 -20.30 -31.43
C GLU A 237 -52.52 -20.65 -30.64
N GLU A 238 -51.93 -21.83 -30.85
CA GLU A 238 -50.65 -22.24 -30.24
C GLU A 238 -49.53 -21.23 -30.55
N ARG A 239 -49.49 -20.72 -31.79
CA ARG A 239 -48.55 -19.66 -32.20
C ARG A 239 -48.80 -18.31 -31.53
N ARG A 240 -50.04 -18.01 -31.13
CA ARG A 240 -50.39 -16.80 -30.36
C ARG A 240 -49.98 -16.97 -28.90
N ASP A 241 -50.16 -18.15 -28.32
CA ASP A 241 -49.77 -18.45 -26.93
C ASP A 241 -48.26 -18.53 -26.74
N ARG A 242 -47.51 -19.13 -27.68
CA ARG A 242 -46.04 -19.08 -27.66
C ARG A 242 -45.51 -17.63 -27.64
N ARG A 243 -46.14 -16.73 -28.39
CA ARG A 243 -45.83 -15.28 -28.40
C ARG A 243 -46.29 -14.56 -27.12
N ARG A 244 -47.32 -15.03 -26.43
CA ARG A 244 -47.75 -14.52 -25.12
C ARG A 244 -46.75 -14.94 -24.04
N GLN A 245 -46.31 -16.20 -24.03
CA GLN A 245 -45.29 -16.72 -23.11
C GLN A 245 -43.94 -16.01 -23.28
N GLU A 246 -43.44 -15.82 -24.52
CA GLU A 246 -42.22 -15.03 -24.77
C GLU A 246 -42.34 -13.59 -24.26
N LYS A 247 -43.51 -12.95 -24.40
CA LYS A 247 -43.77 -11.62 -23.85
C LYS A 247 -43.82 -11.61 -22.31
N GLN A 248 -44.45 -12.60 -21.68
CA GLN A 248 -44.47 -12.74 -20.22
C GLN A 248 -43.05 -12.92 -19.67
N HIS A 249 -42.26 -13.85 -20.22
CA HIS A 249 -40.88 -14.09 -19.79
C HIS A 249 -39.99 -12.84 -19.91
N ARG A 250 -40.11 -12.08 -21.01
CA ARG A 250 -39.44 -10.77 -21.16
C ARG A 250 -39.93 -9.72 -20.16
N THR A 251 -41.18 -9.80 -19.72
CA THR A 251 -41.77 -8.85 -18.76
C THR A 251 -41.36 -9.19 -17.32
N GLU A 252 -41.24 -10.47 -16.97
CA GLU A 252 -40.71 -10.91 -15.67
C GLU A 252 -39.22 -10.61 -15.52
N GLN A 253 -38.41 -10.84 -16.56
CA GLN A 253 -37.00 -10.42 -16.57
C GLN A 253 -36.85 -8.90 -16.38
N LYS A 254 -37.78 -8.09 -16.90
CA LYS A 254 -37.81 -6.64 -16.64
C LYS A 254 -38.32 -6.26 -15.24
N LYS A 255 -39.21 -7.05 -14.64
CA LYS A 255 -39.74 -6.81 -13.27
C LYS A 255 -38.78 -7.21 -12.16
N ARG A 256 -37.74 -8.02 -12.43
CA ARG A 256 -36.67 -8.34 -11.45
C ARG A 256 -35.58 -7.26 -11.32
N ARG A 257 -35.61 -6.18 -12.11
CA ARG A 257 -34.85 -4.95 -11.82
C ARG A 257 -35.75 -3.95 -11.10
N VAL A 258 -35.76 -4.00 -9.77
CA VAL A 258 -36.26 -2.87 -8.97
C VAL A 258 -35.16 -1.81 -8.93
N VAL A 259 -35.35 -0.77 -9.73
CA VAL A 259 -34.67 0.52 -9.55
C VAL A 259 -35.47 1.31 -8.53
N SER A 260 -34.81 1.82 -7.49
CA SER A 260 -35.31 2.95 -6.72
C SER A 260 -34.60 4.24 -7.18
N GLY A 261 -35.39 5.17 -7.68
CA GLY A 261 -35.09 6.59 -7.92
C GLY A 261 -36.42 7.36 -7.75
N PRO A 262 -36.47 8.70 -7.83
CA PRO A 262 -35.66 9.55 -8.74
C PRO A 262 -35.20 10.90 -8.08
N LEU A 263 -34.72 11.98 -8.73
CA LEU A 263 -34.63 12.40 -10.14
C LEU A 263 -33.53 13.50 -10.33
N ALA A 264 -32.79 13.48 -11.46
CA ALA A 264 -32.13 14.58 -12.24
C ALA A 264 -31.30 15.71 -11.56
N GLU A 265 -30.31 16.38 -12.17
CA GLU A 265 -29.72 16.45 -13.54
C GLU A 265 -28.16 16.29 -13.44
N GLU A 266 -27.26 16.41 -14.43
CA GLU A 266 -27.29 16.66 -15.89
C GLU A 266 -26.07 15.97 -16.56
N GLY A 267 -26.22 15.38 -17.76
CA GLY A 267 -25.14 15.06 -18.73
C GLY A 267 -24.11 13.94 -18.38
N GLY A 268 -23.74 12.99 -19.24
CA GLY A 268 -24.11 12.76 -20.64
C GLY A 268 -22.88 12.51 -21.54
N ILE A 269 -22.23 11.33 -21.44
CA ILE A 269 -21.14 10.91 -22.35
C ILE A 269 -21.46 9.53 -22.95
N ASP A 270 -21.76 9.52 -24.25
CA ASP A 270 -21.55 8.40 -25.17
C ASP A 270 -20.41 8.82 -26.14
N ASP A 271 -19.48 7.92 -26.46
CA ASP A 271 -19.27 7.46 -27.86
C ASP A 271 -18.25 6.29 -27.89
N ASP A 272 -18.72 5.07 -28.15
CA ASP A 272 -17.91 3.85 -28.28
C ASP A 272 -17.23 3.74 -29.67
N SER A 273 -16.69 4.87 -30.17
CA SER A 273 -16.27 5.03 -31.57
C SER A 273 -14.76 5.16 -31.80
N GLU A 274 -13.95 5.36 -30.76
CA GLU A 274 -12.49 5.51 -30.91
C GLU A 274 -11.77 4.16 -31.14
N TYR A 275 -12.33 3.05 -30.66
CA TYR A 275 -11.70 1.72 -30.77
C TYR A 275 -11.67 1.17 -32.21
N ARG A 276 -12.58 1.62 -33.09
CA ARG A 276 -12.64 1.18 -34.50
C ARG A 276 -11.70 1.93 -35.44
N TYR A 277 -11.46 3.22 -35.21
CA TYR A 277 -10.59 4.03 -36.08
C TYR A 277 -9.09 3.66 -35.93
N MET A 278 -8.68 3.21 -34.75
CA MET A 278 -7.31 2.78 -34.47
C MET A 278 -6.89 1.47 -35.16
N MET A 279 -7.84 0.64 -35.61
CA MET A 279 -7.55 -0.64 -36.26
C MET A 279 -7.27 -0.53 -37.78
N GLU A 280 -7.61 0.58 -38.43
CA GLU A 280 -7.62 0.67 -39.90
C GLU A 280 -6.38 1.35 -40.50
N LYS A 281 -5.42 1.81 -39.67
CA LYS A 281 -4.26 2.61 -40.13
C LYS A 281 -2.85 2.06 -39.82
N ARG A 282 -2.71 0.75 -39.64
CA ARG A 282 -1.41 0.05 -39.77
C ARG A 282 -1.47 -0.96 -40.89
N GLY A 283 -0.96 -0.57 -42.06
CA GLY A 283 -0.79 -1.45 -43.21
C GLY A 283 0.11 -2.64 -42.89
N GLY A 284 -0.25 -3.81 -43.42
CA GLY A 284 0.42 -5.07 -43.09
C GLY A 284 1.54 -5.47 -44.04
N GLY A 285 2.39 -6.39 -43.58
CA GLY A 285 2.98 -7.40 -44.44
C GLY A 285 1.99 -8.57 -44.58
N ALA A 286 1.82 -9.10 -45.80
CA ALA A 286 0.79 -10.08 -46.08
C ALA A 286 1.06 -11.45 -45.41
N PRO A 287 0.05 -12.09 -44.78
CA PRO A 287 0.16 -13.49 -44.37
C PRO A 287 -0.08 -14.42 -45.57
N THR A 288 0.84 -15.36 -45.78
CA THR A 288 0.67 -16.43 -46.77
C THR A 288 -0.55 -17.30 -46.43
N VAL A 289 -1.47 -17.45 -47.39
CA VAL A 289 -2.65 -18.32 -47.25
C VAL A 289 -2.20 -19.78 -47.30
N TYR A 290 -2.12 -20.44 -46.15
CA TYR A 290 -1.99 -21.90 -46.06
C TYR A 290 -3.33 -22.56 -46.40
N SER A 291 -3.32 -23.68 -47.13
CA SER A 291 -4.55 -24.36 -47.51
C SER A 291 -5.23 -25.05 -46.31
N GLU A 292 -6.52 -25.38 -46.43
CA GLU A 292 -7.25 -26.07 -45.35
C GLU A 292 -6.63 -27.43 -45.00
N GLU A 293 -6.02 -28.11 -45.97
CA GLU A 293 -5.28 -29.36 -45.75
C GLU A 293 -4.02 -29.16 -44.89
N GLU A 294 -3.31 -28.04 -45.04
CA GLU A 294 -2.13 -27.74 -44.23
C GLU A 294 -2.49 -27.38 -42.79
N LEU A 295 -3.60 -26.67 -42.59
CA LEU A 295 -4.16 -26.40 -41.26
C LEU A 295 -4.63 -27.70 -40.57
N ALA A 296 -5.22 -28.64 -41.31
CA ALA A 296 -5.56 -29.97 -40.80
C ALA A 296 -4.30 -30.78 -40.42
N ARG A 297 -3.26 -30.79 -41.26
CA ARG A 297 -1.97 -31.45 -40.96
C ARG A 297 -1.29 -30.83 -39.74
N LYS A 298 -1.29 -29.49 -39.59
CA LYS A 298 -0.75 -28.81 -38.38
C LYS A 298 -1.55 -29.15 -37.12
N LYS A 299 -2.90 -29.21 -37.17
CA LYS A 299 -3.72 -29.68 -36.03
C LYS A 299 -3.43 -31.14 -35.66
N LYS A 300 -3.26 -32.03 -36.64
CA LYS A 300 -2.90 -33.45 -36.41
C LYS A 300 -1.51 -33.59 -35.77
N ARG A 301 -0.50 -32.88 -36.30
CA ARG A 301 0.85 -32.82 -35.70
C ARG A 301 0.84 -32.24 -34.29
N LYS A 302 0.07 -31.18 -34.01
CA LYS A 302 -0.04 -30.59 -32.65
C LYS A 302 -0.68 -31.57 -31.64
N ARG A 303 -1.68 -32.35 -32.05
CA ARG A 303 -2.26 -33.42 -31.21
C ARG A 303 -1.28 -34.56 -30.94
N ILE A 304 -0.51 -34.97 -31.95
CA ILE A 304 0.56 -35.98 -31.78
C ILE A 304 1.65 -35.45 -30.83
N LEU A 305 2.09 -34.20 -30.97
CA LEU A 305 3.10 -33.60 -30.11
C LEU A 305 2.64 -33.52 -28.64
N ILE A 306 1.36 -33.17 -28.41
CA ILE A 306 0.76 -33.18 -27.06
C ILE A 306 0.72 -34.61 -26.50
N GLY A 307 0.32 -35.60 -27.31
CA GLY A 307 0.33 -37.01 -26.88
C GLY A 307 1.72 -37.51 -26.50
N VAL A 308 2.75 -37.19 -27.30
CA VAL A 308 4.15 -37.53 -27.00
C VAL A 308 4.64 -36.84 -25.72
N LEU A 309 4.33 -35.56 -25.54
CA LEU A 309 4.65 -34.83 -24.29
C LEU A 309 3.96 -35.46 -23.07
N SER A 310 2.69 -35.87 -23.17
CA SER A 310 1.98 -36.55 -22.09
C SER A 310 2.59 -37.92 -21.74
N VAL A 311 3.06 -38.67 -22.75
CA VAL A 311 3.75 -39.96 -22.52
C VAL A 311 5.13 -39.76 -21.89
N ILE A 312 5.89 -38.76 -22.32
CA ILE A 312 7.18 -38.40 -21.70
C ILE A 312 6.98 -37.97 -20.24
N LEU A 313 5.93 -37.17 -19.95
CA LEU A 313 5.59 -36.78 -18.58
C LEU A 313 5.22 -37.99 -17.70
N LEU A 314 4.46 -38.95 -18.24
CA LEU A 314 4.12 -40.20 -17.56
C LEU A 314 5.34 -41.06 -17.28
N LEU A 315 6.26 -41.21 -18.24
CA LEU A 315 7.51 -41.94 -18.04
C LEU A 315 8.42 -41.24 -17.01
N ALA A 316 8.48 -39.91 -17.02
CA ALA A 316 9.22 -39.11 -16.04
C ALA A 316 8.64 -39.20 -14.61
N ILE A 317 7.37 -39.60 -14.45
CA ILE A 317 6.74 -39.88 -13.15
C ILE A 317 6.94 -41.34 -12.73
N ILE A 318 6.86 -42.29 -13.68
CA ILE A 318 6.98 -43.73 -13.40
C ILE A 318 8.43 -44.13 -13.05
N ILE A 319 9.43 -43.55 -13.71
CA ILE A 319 10.85 -43.92 -13.50
C ILE A 319 11.33 -43.62 -12.06
N PRO A 320 11.07 -42.45 -11.44
CA PRO A 320 11.40 -42.21 -10.04
C PRO A 320 10.65 -43.13 -9.07
N VAL A 321 9.36 -43.41 -9.32
CA VAL A 321 8.52 -44.25 -8.45
C VAL A 321 8.97 -45.73 -8.48
N GLY A 322 9.46 -46.21 -9.63
CA GLY A 322 10.00 -47.57 -9.77
C GLY A 322 11.33 -47.79 -9.04
N VAL A 323 12.13 -46.73 -8.82
CA VAL A 323 13.45 -46.83 -8.15
C VAL A 323 13.34 -46.71 -6.62
N VAL A 324 12.29 -46.07 -6.09
CA VAL A 324 12.12 -45.83 -4.64
C VAL A 324 11.48 -47.01 -3.89
N LEU A 325 10.98 -48.05 -4.58
CA LEU A 325 10.28 -49.19 -3.95
C LEU A 325 11.04 -50.53 -3.93
N SER A 326 12.29 -50.58 -4.39
CA SER A 326 13.13 -51.79 -4.34
C SER A 326 14.41 -51.58 -3.53
N GLY A 327 14.33 -51.79 -2.21
CA GLY A 327 15.51 -51.69 -1.33
C GLY A 327 15.18 -51.83 0.15
N LYS A 328 14.94 -53.05 0.64
CA LYS A 328 14.72 -53.31 2.07
C LYS A 328 15.39 -54.61 2.52
N SER A 329 16.56 -54.53 3.16
CA SER A 329 16.97 -55.34 4.33
C SER A 329 18.46 -55.16 4.68
N SER A 330 18.80 -55.51 5.94
CA SER A 330 20.12 -55.56 6.58
C SER A 330 20.79 -54.23 7.02
N SER A 331 21.08 -54.18 8.32
CA SER A 331 22.10 -53.35 8.97
C SER A 331 23.30 -54.29 9.30
N PRO A 332 24.56 -53.81 9.50
CA PRO A 332 24.88 -52.89 10.60
C PRO A 332 25.93 -51.79 10.31
N SER A 333 25.93 -50.78 11.19
CA SER A 333 27.06 -49.92 11.61
C SER A 333 28.11 -49.45 10.59
N ASN A 334 28.11 -48.14 10.27
CA ASN A 334 29.24 -47.30 10.65
C ASN A 334 28.89 -45.81 10.76
N THR A 335 29.69 -45.05 11.50
CA THR A 335 29.51 -43.61 11.77
C THR A 335 29.83 -42.73 10.57
N GLY A 336 28.95 -41.78 10.23
CA GLY A 336 29.21 -40.74 9.23
C GLY A 336 28.25 -39.56 9.39
N SER A 337 28.81 -38.36 9.58
CA SER A 337 28.04 -37.13 9.82
C SER A 337 27.29 -36.68 8.56
N GLY A 338 25.96 -36.64 8.62
CA GLY A 338 25.06 -36.13 7.59
C GLY A 338 24.06 -35.12 8.18
N PRO A 339 23.37 -34.32 7.35
CA PRO A 339 22.67 -33.12 7.79
C PRO A 339 21.50 -33.42 8.76
N ALA A 340 21.27 -32.49 9.69
CA ALA A 340 20.22 -32.59 10.69
C ALA A 340 18.85 -32.83 10.03
N ALA A 341 18.17 -33.89 10.46
CA ALA A 341 16.84 -34.22 9.98
C ALA A 341 15.86 -33.13 10.41
N GLY A 342 15.35 -32.37 9.43
CA GLY A 342 14.29 -31.40 9.68
C GLY A 342 13.01 -32.12 10.12
N SER A 343 12.53 -31.83 11.33
CA SER A 343 11.22 -32.29 11.80
C SER A 343 10.11 -31.45 11.16
N SER A 344 9.93 -31.61 9.84
CA SER A 344 8.87 -30.96 9.07
C SER A 344 7.53 -31.65 9.34
N SER A 345 6.93 -31.44 10.52
CA SER A 345 5.53 -31.79 10.74
C SER A 345 4.66 -30.82 9.95
N GLY A 346 4.19 -31.24 8.77
CA GLY A 346 3.14 -30.54 8.03
C GLY A 346 1.80 -30.56 8.78
N PRO A 347 0.75 -29.91 8.21
CA PRO A 347 -0.57 -29.83 8.83
C PRO A 347 -1.07 -31.16 9.35
N SER A 348 -1.53 -31.20 10.61
CA SER A 348 -1.99 -32.44 11.24
C SER A 348 -3.34 -32.25 11.93
N THR A 349 -4.21 -33.23 11.75
CA THR A 349 -5.53 -33.28 12.38
C THR A 349 -5.69 -34.43 13.38
N SER A 350 -4.57 -35.03 13.81
CA SER A 350 -4.55 -36.24 14.65
C SER A 350 -5.23 -36.07 16.02
N ASN A 351 -5.29 -34.85 16.57
CA ASN A 351 -5.99 -34.56 17.83
C ASN A 351 -7.53 -34.49 17.70
N LEU A 352 -8.08 -34.60 16.48
CA LEU A 352 -9.52 -34.85 16.27
C LEU A 352 -9.89 -36.34 16.37
N ALA A 353 -8.92 -37.26 16.37
CA ALA A 353 -9.19 -38.68 16.45
C ALA A 353 -9.95 -39.05 17.74
N GLY A 354 -11.09 -39.74 17.60
CA GLY A 354 -11.95 -40.10 18.72
C GLY A 354 -12.79 -38.96 19.31
N LYS A 355 -12.78 -37.76 18.72
CA LYS A 355 -13.72 -36.68 19.07
C LYS A 355 -15.03 -36.84 18.28
N ASP A 356 -16.17 -36.57 18.91
CA ASP A 356 -17.47 -36.58 18.24
C ASP A 356 -17.66 -35.29 17.44
N ARG A 357 -17.81 -35.41 16.12
CA ARG A 357 -18.08 -34.28 15.22
C ARG A 357 -19.42 -33.59 15.51
N ASN A 358 -20.36 -34.28 16.16
CA ASN A 358 -21.63 -33.69 16.54
C ASN A 358 -21.54 -32.74 17.75
N SER A 359 -20.37 -32.64 18.41
CA SER A 359 -20.13 -31.61 19.42
C SER A 359 -20.15 -30.18 18.86
N VAL A 360 -19.99 -30.02 17.53
CA VAL A 360 -20.18 -28.73 16.85
C VAL A 360 -21.67 -28.61 16.42
N PRO A 361 -22.40 -27.61 16.94
CA PRO A 361 -23.78 -27.31 16.55
C PRO A 361 -23.91 -27.07 15.05
N GLU A 362 -25.07 -27.39 14.49
CA GLU A 362 -25.27 -27.42 13.03
C GLU A 362 -25.01 -26.06 12.35
N GLN A 363 -25.36 -24.96 13.01
CA GLN A 363 -25.16 -23.61 12.49
C GLN A 363 -23.68 -23.17 12.39
N ASP A 364 -22.77 -23.82 13.13
CA ASP A 364 -21.35 -23.45 13.20
C ASP A 364 -20.44 -24.38 12.34
N ARG A 365 -20.99 -25.47 11.80
CA ARG A 365 -20.27 -26.46 10.98
C ARG A 365 -19.73 -25.83 9.70
N GLY A 366 -18.47 -26.11 9.38
CA GLY A 366 -17.74 -25.48 8.27
C GLY A 366 -17.24 -24.05 8.55
N GLY A 367 -17.68 -23.43 9.66
CA GLY A 367 -17.29 -22.09 10.08
C GLY A 367 -15.97 -22.04 10.86
N ILE A 368 -15.60 -20.85 11.36
CA ILE A 368 -14.35 -20.67 12.12
C ILE A 368 -14.32 -21.49 13.42
N LEU A 369 -15.48 -21.79 14.01
CA LEU A 369 -15.59 -22.55 15.26
C LEU A 369 -15.60 -24.08 15.07
N ASP A 370 -15.57 -24.60 13.84
CA ASP A 370 -15.58 -26.04 13.53
C ASP A 370 -14.15 -26.57 13.26
N PRO A 371 -13.53 -27.33 14.19
CA PRO A 371 -12.20 -27.89 14.00
C PRO A 371 -12.08 -28.86 12.81
N TRP A 372 -13.17 -29.52 12.40
CA TRP A 372 -13.18 -30.39 11.22
C TRP A 372 -13.18 -29.60 9.89
N SER A 373 -13.30 -28.28 9.94
CA SER A 373 -13.16 -27.38 8.79
C SER A 373 -11.77 -26.74 8.65
N TRP A 374 -10.89 -26.96 9.63
CA TRP A 374 -9.54 -26.40 9.69
C TRP A 374 -8.56 -27.31 8.96
N LEU A 375 -7.58 -26.72 8.26
CA LEU A 375 -6.53 -27.49 7.58
C LEU A 375 -5.57 -28.17 8.56
N ASP A 376 -5.34 -27.50 9.70
CA ASP A 376 -4.37 -27.88 10.71
C ASP A 376 -4.99 -27.67 12.09
N THR A 377 -5.09 -28.74 12.88
CA THR A 377 -5.54 -28.68 14.27
C THR A 377 -4.41 -28.95 15.27
N GLN A 378 -3.15 -29.11 14.81
CA GLN A 378 -2.01 -29.37 15.68
C GLN A 378 -1.80 -28.25 16.71
N ASP A 379 -1.53 -28.67 17.95
CA ASP A 379 -1.34 -27.85 19.16
C ASP A 379 -2.51 -26.93 19.53
N PHE A 380 -3.65 -27.03 18.84
CA PHE A 380 -4.89 -26.36 19.20
C PHE A 380 -5.73 -27.18 20.17
N ASN A 381 -6.39 -26.50 21.11
CA ASN A 381 -7.58 -27.03 21.76
C ASN A 381 -8.75 -27.07 20.75
N VAL A 382 -9.23 -28.28 20.48
CA VAL A 382 -10.30 -28.59 19.51
C VAL A 382 -11.68 -28.79 20.17
N THR A 383 -11.83 -28.37 21.43
CA THR A 383 -13.13 -28.36 22.10
C THR A 383 -13.94 -27.18 21.57
N TYR A 384 -15.16 -27.43 21.10
CA TYR A 384 -16.06 -26.38 20.63
C TYR A 384 -16.43 -25.42 21.77
N THR A 385 -16.41 -24.12 21.47
CA THR A 385 -17.00 -23.04 22.26
C THR A 385 -17.44 -21.92 21.32
N ASN A 386 -18.51 -21.21 21.68
CA ASN A 386 -18.96 -19.98 21.04
C ASN A 386 -18.73 -18.74 21.90
N GLU A 387 -17.92 -18.85 22.97
CA GLU A 387 -17.55 -17.72 23.81
C GLU A 387 -16.70 -16.71 23.02
N LEU A 388 -17.11 -15.43 23.13
CA LEU A 388 -16.43 -14.30 22.52
C LEU A 388 -15.94 -13.35 23.62
N VAL A 389 -14.75 -12.76 23.43
CA VAL A 389 -14.25 -11.64 24.24
C VAL A 389 -13.92 -10.51 23.30
N GLY A 390 -14.48 -9.31 23.54
CA GLY A 390 -14.39 -8.21 22.57
C GLY A 390 -15.03 -8.53 21.21
N GLY A 391 -15.94 -9.52 21.14
CA GLY A 391 -16.50 -10.02 19.88
C GLY A 391 -15.54 -10.92 19.07
N LEU A 392 -14.36 -11.25 19.59
CA LEU A 392 -13.41 -12.19 18.99
C LEU A 392 -13.51 -13.57 19.64
N PRO A 393 -13.45 -14.66 18.84
CA PRO A 393 -13.72 -15.99 19.36
C PRO A 393 -12.54 -16.57 20.14
N ILE A 394 -12.84 -17.24 21.26
CA ILE A 394 -11.88 -18.07 21.99
C ILE A 394 -11.67 -19.37 21.22
N ILE A 395 -10.60 -19.45 20.43
CA ILE A 395 -10.28 -20.64 19.62
C ILE A 395 -8.87 -21.13 19.88
N GLY A 396 -8.72 -22.46 19.97
CA GLY A 396 -7.41 -23.10 20.05
C GLY A 396 -6.68 -22.96 21.39
N LEU A 397 -7.20 -22.20 22.35
CA LEU A 397 -6.50 -21.87 23.60
C LEU A 397 -6.23 -23.09 24.48
N ASN A 398 -4.98 -23.26 24.89
CA ASN A 398 -4.64 -24.08 26.04
C ASN A 398 -5.12 -23.36 27.32
N SER A 399 -5.95 -24.03 28.12
CA SER A 399 -6.42 -23.55 29.43
C SER A 399 -5.38 -23.76 30.55
N THR A 400 -4.33 -24.52 30.29
CA THR A 400 -3.14 -24.64 31.14
C THR A 400 -2.00 -23.85 30.51
N TRP A 401 -1.50 -22.82 31.20
CA TRP A 401 -0.37 -22.02 30.74
C TRP A 401 0.60 -21.76 31.89
N ASN A 402 1.87 -21.58 31.54
CA ASN A 402 2.97 -21.32 32.48
C ASN A 402 3.84 -20.20 31.93
N ASP A 403 4.06 -19.16 32.74
CA ASP A 403 4.88 -18.00 32.39
C ASP A 403 6.28 -18.06 33.04
N ASP A 404 6.62 -19.10 33.81
CA ASP A 404 7.95 -19.30 34.43
C ASP A 404 9.04 -19.74 33.43
N VAL A 405 8.87 -19.41 32.15
CA VAL A 405 9.79 -19.74 31.05
C VAL A 405 10.64 -18.52 30.72
N GLN A 406 11.95 -18.74 30.59
CA GLN A 406 12.95 -17.72 30.29
C GLN A 406 13.44 -17.85 28.84
N ALA A 407 13.45 -16.77 28.05
CA ALA A 407 13.98 -16.81 26.68
C ALA A 407 15.45 -17.25 26.66
N ASN A 408 16.31 -16.52 27.36
CA ASN A 408 17.74 -16.75 27.49
C ASN A 408 18.24 -16.30 28.88
N PRO A 409 19.45 -16.68 29.33
CA PRO A 409 19.92 -16.43 30.70
C PRO A 409 19.96 -14.95 31.12
N SER A 410 20.07 -14.02 30.17
CA SER A 410 20.19 -12.57 30.41
C SER A 410 18.86 -11.83 30.43
N VAL A 411 17.74 -12.54 30.21
CA VAL A 411 16.39 -11.96 30.07
C VAL A 411 15.46 -12.55 31.14
N PRO A 412 14.64 -11.77 31.86
CA PRO A 412 13.72 -12.31 32.86
C PRO A 412 12.70 -13.28 32.28
N LYS A 413 12.23 -14.23 33.09
CA LYS A 413 11.07 -15.11 32.77
C LYS A 413 9.85 -14.27 32.39
N LEU A 414 8.85 -14.84 31.72
CA LEU A 414 7.64 -14.08 31.39
C LEU A 414 6.89 -13.62 32.66
N SER A 415 6.86 -14.43 33.71
CA SER A 415 6.32 -14.08 35.03
C SER A 415 7.07 -12.93 35.74
N ASP A 416 8.33 -12.70 35.36
CA ASP A 416 9.18 -11.62 35.88
C ASP A 416 9.09 -10.37 35.01
N LYS A 417 9.26 -9.18 35.63
CA LYS A 417 9.18 -7.90 34.92
C LYS A 417 10.39 -7.68 34.01
N PHE A 418 10.15 -7.42 32.72
CA PHE A 418 11.16 -6.88 31.81
C PHE A 418 11.32 -5.37 32.04
N GLU A 419 12.55 -4.90 32.25
CA GLU A 419 12.84 -3.49 32.50
C GLU A 419 13.09 -2.71 31.20
N TYR A 420 12.00 -2.46 30.46
CA TYR A 420 12.03 -1.64 29.25
C TYR A 420 12.71 -0.28 29.46
N GLY A 421 13.54 0.12 28.50
CA GLY A 421 14.37 1.33 28.58
C GLY A 421 15.62 1.22 29.46
N LYS A 422 15.82 0.09 30.15
CA LYS A 422 17.11 -0.30 30.76
C LYS A 422 17.71 -1.54 30.11
N MET A 423 16.85 -2.48 29.72
CA MET A 423 17.20 -3.65 28.92
C MET A 423 16.82 -3.39 27.46
N PRO A 424 17.72 -3.64 26.49
CA PRO A 424 17.38 -3.53 25.08
C PRO A 424 16.43 -4.65 24.67
N ILE A 425 15.44 -4.31 23.85
CA ILE A 425 14.63 -5.27 23.10
C ILE A 425 15.52 -5.89 22.01
N ARG A 426 15.54 -7.22 21.91
CA ARG A 426 16.21 -7.97 20.84
C ARG A 426 15.19 -8.89 20.19
N GLY A 427 14.45 -8.33 19.26
CA GLY A 427 13.31 -8.97 18.64
C GLY A 427 13.50 -9.34 17.17
N VAL A 428 12.53 -10.07 16.65
CA VAL A 428 12.39 -10.33 15.22
C VAL A 428 10.93 -10.22 14.79
N ASN A 429 10.70 -9.80 13.56
CA ASN A 429 9.38 -9.81 12.95
C ASN A 429 9.08 -11.20 12.37
N VAL A 430 7.80 -11.60 12.40
CA VAL A 430 7.26 -12.70 11.57
C VAL A 430 6.47 -12.13 10.39
N GLY A 431 7.10 -11.20 9.66
CA GLY A 431 6.55 -10.57 8.45
C GLY A 431 6.30 -11.57 7.32
N GLY A 432 5.41 -11.22 6.39
CA GLY A 432 4.93 -12.12 5.35
C GLY A 432 4.08 -13.32 5.82
N TRP A 433 3.82 -13.51 7.14
CA TRP A 433 3.06 -14.65 7.65
C TRP A 433 1.55 -14.42 7.67
N LEU A 434 1.04 -13.50 8.50
CA LEU A 434 -0.41 -13.23 8.67
C LEU A 434 -0.93 -12.09 7.77
N ASN A 435 -0.06 -11.63 6.87
CA ASN A 435 -0.23 -10.54 5.92
C ASN A 435 0.83 -10.77 4.83
N LEU A 436 0.45 -10.91 3.57
CA LEU A 436 1.36 -11.33 2.50
C LEU A 436 2.18 -10.17 1.90
N GLU A 437 3.45 -10.46 1.64
CA GLU A 437 4.38 -9.51 1.05
C GLU A 437 5.16 -10.12 -0.12
N PRO A 438 5.12 -9.51 -1.32
CA PRO A 438 5.71 -10.10 -2.52
C PRO A 438 7.19 -10.45 -2.42
N PHE A 439 7.99 -9.73 -1.64
CA PHE A 439 9.44 -9.99 -1.55
C PHE A 439 9.80 -11.07 -0.52
N ILE A 440 8.94 -11.29 0.49
CA ILE A 440 9.11 -12.32 1.52
C ILE A 440 8.65 -13.67 0.96
N THR A 441 7.50 -13.67 0.28
CA THR A 441 6.88 -14.87 -0.31
C THR A 441 6.62 -14.71 -1.82
N PRO A 442 7.68 -14.53 -2.66
CA PRO A 442 7.55 -14.32 -4.10
C PRO A 442 6.81 -15.44 -4.84
N SER A 443 6.75 -16.68 -4.33
CA SER A 443 6.09 -17.82 -4.97
C SER A 443 4.60 -17.59 -5.24
N PHE A 444 3.91 -16.81 -4.41
CA PHE A 444 2.51 -16.44 -4.63
C PHE A 444 2.34 -15.52 -5.85
N PHE A 445 3.33 -14.67 -6.12
CA PHE A 445 3.26 -13.58 -7.09
C PHE A 445 3.95 -13.91 -8.43
N SER A 446 5.07 -14.64 -8.40
CA SER A 446 5.92 -14.90 -9.57
C SER A 446 5.28 -15.78 -10.65
N GLN A 447 4.18 -16.46 -10.33
CA GLN A 447 3.37 -17.23 -11.29
C GLN A 447 2.51 -16.35 -12.21
N PHE A 448 2.32 -15.07 -11.86
CA PHE A 448 1.48 -14.14 -12.61
C PHE A 448 2.33 -13.26 -13.54
N GLY A 449 1.80 -12.94 -14.73
CA GLY A 449 2.43 -12.00 -15.64
C GLY A 449 2.07 -10.55 -15.30
N SER A 450 2.85 -9.58 -15.77
CA SER A 450 2.57 -8.15 -15.53
C SER A 450 1.17 -7.69 -16.00
N LYS A 451 0.51 -8.45 -16.90
CA LYS A 451 -0.86 -8.19 -17.36
C LYS A 451 -1.94 -8.62 -16.36
N ASP A 452 -1.61 -9.47 -15.39
CA ASP A 452 -2.53 -9.93 -14.36
C ASP A 452 -2.69 -8.91 -13.21
N ASN A 453 -1.74 -7.97 -13.08
CA ASN A 453 -1.70 -6.92 -12.05
C ASN A 453 -1.90 -7.46 -10.62
N VAL A 454 -1.18 -8.53 -10.28
CA VAL A 454 -1.13 -9.12 -8.94
C VAL A 454 0.12 -8.59 -8.23
N VAL A 455 -0.07 -7.67 -7.29
CA VAL A 455 0.98 -6.82 -6.69
C VAL A 455 0.88 -6.71 -5.16
N ASP A 456 -0.14 -7.30 -4.54
CA ASP A 456 -0.43 -7.25 -3.10
C ASP A 456 -1.42 -8.38 -2.72
N GLU A 457 -1.71 -8.54 -1.42
CA GLU A 457 -2.67 -9.55 -0.97
C GLU A 457 -4.07 -9.30 -1.58
N TRP A 458 -4.54 -8.06 -1.66
CA TRP A 458 -5.82 -7.69 -2.27
C TRP A 458 -5.97 -8.24 -3.70
N THR A 459 -5.04 -7.92 -4.59
CA THR A 459 -5.06 -8.33 -6.00
C THR A 459 -4.81 -9.83 -6.16
N PHE A 460 -3.99 -10.43 -5.29
CA PHE A 460 -3.79 -11.88 -5.24
C PHE A 460 -5.08 -12.64 -4.91
N LEU A 461 -5.78 -12.23 -3.85
CA LEU A 461 -7.05 -12.86 -3.44
C LEU A 461 -8.18 -12.58 -4.45
N SER A 462 -8.21 -11.37 -5.02
CA SER A 462 -9.10 -11.04 -6.15
C SER A 462 -8.88 -11.97 -7.34
N LYS A 463 -7.63 -12.34 -7.62
CA LYS A 463 -7.26 -13.24 -8.72
C LYS A 463 -7.56 -14.71 -8.43
N LEU A 464 -7.40 -15.17 -7.20
CA LEU A 464 -7.75 -16.52 -6.77
C LEU A 464 -9.27 -16.76 -6.69
N GLY A 465 -10.00 -15.74 -6.25
CA GLY A 465 -11.41 -15.85 -5.88
C GLY A 465 -11.67 -16.63 -4.58
N PRO A 466 -12.88 -16.49 -4.00
CA PRO A 466 -13.19 -17.00 -2.66
C PRO A 466 -13.02 -18.51 -2.51
N GLY A 467 -13.25 -19.28 -3.59
CA GLY A 467 -13.13 -20.74 -3.57
C GLY A 467 -11.71 -21.30 -3.42
N LYS A 468 -10.67 -20.46 -3.61
CA LYS A 468 -9.25 -20.85 -3.39
C LYS A 468 -8.55 -20.00 -2.34
N ALA A 469 -9.03 -18.79 -2.07
CA ALA A 469 -8.43 -17.86 -1.11
C ALA A 469 -8.21 -18.50 0.28
N LYS A 470 -9.27 -19.04 0.91
CA LYS A 470 -9.18 -19.66 2.25
C LYS A 470 -8.13 -20.76 2.29
N SER A 471 -8.23 -21.78 1.44
CA SER A 471 -7.35 -22.95 1.48
C SER A 471 -5.89 -22.63 1.11
N THR A 472 -5.66 -21.60 0.31
CA THR A 472 -4.31 -21.13 -0.04
C THR A 472 -3.65 -20.42 1.14
N LEU A 473 -4.34 -19.44 1.75
CA LEU A 473 -3.83 -18.71 2.91
C LEU A 473 -3.74 -19.60 4.16
N GLU A 474 -4.72 -20.47 4.42
CA GLU A 474 -4.68 -21.36 5.58
C GLU A 474 -3.52 -22.35 5.51
N LYS A 475 -3.14 -22.81 4.30
CA LYS A 475 -1.92 -23.59 4.09
C LYS A 475 -0.67 -22.77 4.41
N HIS A 476 -0.58 -21.55 3.92
CA HIS A 476 0.52 -20.63 4.22
C HIS A 476 0.69 -20.43 5.74
N TYR A 477 -0.40 -20.07 6.41
CA TYR A 477 -0.41 -19.82 7.86
C TYR A 477 -0.03 -21.06 8.68
N ALA A 478 -0.37 -22.26 8.20
CA ALA A 478 0.01 -23.51 8.85
C ALA A 478 1.49 -23.91 8.66
N THR A 479 2.13 -23.53 7.55
CA THR A 479 3.46 -24.08 7.18
C THR A 479 4.62 -23.08 7.14
N PHE A 480 4.36 -21.77 7.00
CA PHE A 480 5.45 -20.78 6.84
C PHE A 480 6.16 -20.46 8.17
N ILE A 481 5.38 -20.17 9.21
CA ILE A 481 5.86 -20.01 10.59
C ILE A 481 5.26 -21.14 11.43
N THR A 482 6.12 -21.88 12.12
CA THR A 482 5.78 -23.13 12.81
C THR A 482 6.22 -23.11 14.27
N LYS A 483 5.90 -24.14 15.04
CA LYS A 483 6.40 -24.31 16.41
C LYS A 483 7.93 -24.24 16.50
N GLN A 484 8.59 -24.88 15.53
CA GLN A 484 10.05 -24.94 15.43
C GLN A 484 10.66 -23.55 15.23
N THR A 485 10.00 -22.67 14.48
CA THR A 485 10.41 -21.27 14.28
C THR A 485 10.61 -20.55 15.63
N PHE A 486 9.69 -20.68 16.59
CA PHE A 486 9.82 -20.01 17.89
C PHE A 486 10.93 -20.60 18.78
N ALA A 487 11.19 -21.90 18.66
CA ALA A 487 12.34 -22.53 19.30
C ALA A 487 13.67 -22.03 18.71
N GLU A 488 13.73 -21.83 17.39
CA GLU A 488 14.90 -21.27 16.69
C GLU A 488 15.10 -19.78 16.98
N ILE A 489 14.03 -18.99 17.08
CA ILE A 489 14.07 -17.57 17.50
C ILE A 489 14.68 -17.46 18.90
N ARG A 490 14.22 -18.28 19.84
CA ARG A 490 14.80 -18.37 21.19
C ARG A 490 16.26 -18.83 21.15
N ALA A 491 16.57 -19.84 20.34
CA ALA A 491 17.94 -20.33 20.16
C ALA A 491 18.86 -19.29 19.50
N ALA A 492 18.33 -18.35 18.72
CA ALA A 492 19.03 -17.19 18.18
C ALA A 492 19.25 -16.06 19.21
N GLY A 493 18.84 -16.27 20.46
CA GLY A 493 19.03 -15.32 21.56
C GLY A 493 18.05 -14.15 21.59
N MET A 494 16.98 -14.19 20.80
CA MET A 494 15.92 -13.19 20.85
C MET A 494 15.10 -13.27 22.14
N ASP A 495 14.42 -12.19 22.48
CA ASP A 495 13.49 -12.10 23.60
C ASP A 495 12.09 -11.59 23.25
N HIS A 496 11.92 -10.99 22.07
CA HIS A 496 10.62 -10.52 21.56
C HIS A 496 10.32 -11.02 20.14
N VAL A 497 9.02 -11.13 19.81
CA VAL A 497 8.54 -11.35 18.45
C VAL A 497 7.46 -10.33 18.11
N ARG A 498 7.61 -9.64 16.98
CA ARG A 498 6.59 -8.73 16.42
C ARG A 498 5.74 -9.48 15.39
N PHE A 499 4.42 -9.35 15.50
CA PHE A 499 3.42 -10.03 14.67
C PHE A 499 2.66 -9.01 13.81
N PRO A 500 3.12 -8.74 12.58
CA PRO A 500 2.36 -8.01 11.58
C PRO A 500 1.04 -8.73 11.21
N PHE A 501 -0.08 -8.03 11.26
CA PHE A 501 -1.37 -8.54 10.75
C PHE A 501 -2.24 -7.45 10.12
N GLY A 502 -3.04 -7.83 9.13
CA GLY A 502 -4.08 -6.96 8.57
C GLY A 502 -5.37 -6.96 9.40
N TYR A 503 -6.15 -5.88 9.31
CA TYR A 503 -7.43 -5.75 10.02
C TYR A 503 -8.45 -6.88 9.70
N TRP A 504 -8.34 -7.53 8.53
CA TRP A 504 -9.17 -8.66 8.12
C TRP A 504 -9.01 -9.92 8.98
N MET A 505 -7.93 -9.99 9.78
CA MET A 505 -7.80 -10.95 10.87
C MET A 505 -8.90 -10.79 11.93
N VAL A 506 -9.42 -9.58 12.14
CA VAL A 506 -10.46 -9.24 13.11
C VAL A 506 -11.83 -9.18 12.44
N GLN A 507 -11.94 -8.42 11.35
CA GLN A 507 -13.20 -8.17 10.65
C GLN A 507 -12.94 -7.68 9.22
N THR A 508 -13.81 -8.09 8.28
CA THR A 508 -13.85 -7.56 6.91
C THR A 508 -15.09 -6.69 6.70
N TYR A 509 -15.08 -5.89 5.63
CA TYR A 509 -16.19 -5.03 5.22
C TYR A 509 -16.72 -5.42 3.82
N ASP A 510 -17.88 -4.88 3.43
CA ASP A 510 -18.62 -5.31 2.22
C ASP A 510 -17.83 -5.22 0.90
N ASP A 511 -16.84 -4.34 0.84
CA ASP A 511 -15.98 -4.12 -0.33
C ASP A 511 -14.71 -5.01 -0.35
N ASP A 512 -14.45 -5.79 0.70
CA ASP A 512 -13.23 -6.58 0.86
C ASP A 512 -13.19 -7.89 0.07
N VAL A 513 -11.97 -8.27 -0.29
CA VAL A 513 -11.62 -9.55 -0.93
C VAL A 513 -10.83 -10.48 0.00
N TYR A 514 -10.55 -10.03 1.23
CA TYR A 514 -9.76 -10.76 2.21
C TYR A 514 -10.50 -11.97 2.79
N VAL A 515 -9.76 -12.93 3.33
CA VAL A 515 -10.33 -14.09 4.03
C VAL A 515 -10.52 -13.71 5.52
N PRO A 516 -11.76 -13.59 6.02
CA PRO A 516 -12.01 -13.12 7.38
C PRO A 516 -11.52 -14.14 8.42
N GLN A 517 -10.85 -13.63 9.46
CA GLN A 517 -10.54 -14.31 10.73
C GLN A 517 -9.75 -15.65 10.66
N VAL A 518 -9.35 -16.15 9.49
CA VAL A 518 -8.55 -17.39 9.44
C VAL A 518 -7.17 -17.21 10.07
N SER A 519 -6.53 -16.05 9.87
CA SER A 519 -5.25 -15.69 10.51
C SER A 519 -5.35 -15.54 12.03
N TRP A 520 -6.52 -15.23 12.59
CA TRP A 520 -6.75 -15.06 14.04
C TRP A 520 -6.30 -16.29 14.83
N ARG A 521 -6.69 -17.48 14.35
CA ARG A 521 -6.34 -18.75 14.97
C ARG A 521 -4.82 -18.98 14.99
N TYR A 522 -4.13 -18.58 13.92
CA TYR A 522 -2.67 -18.73 13.81
C TYR A 522 -1.90 -17.70 14.64
N LEU A 523 -2.41 -16.46 14.79
CA LEU A 523 -1.89 -15.50 15.76
C LEU A 523 -1.92 -16.09 17.17
N LEU A 524 -3.09 -16.58 17.62
CA LEU A 524 -3.22 -17.18 18.96
C LEU A 524 -2.26 -18.37 19.14
N ARG A 525 -2.07 -19.21 18.12
CA ARG A 525 -1.08 -20.29 18.16
C ARG A 525 0.36 -19.80 18.31
N GLY A 526 0.75 -18.79 17.53
CA GLY A 526 2.07 -18.19 17.62
C GLY A 526 2.33 -17.53 18.97
N ILE A 527 1.32 -16.92 19.58
CA ILE A 527 1.38 -16.39 20.95
C ILE A 527 1.62 -17.53 21.96
N GLU A 528 0.93 -18.66 21.85
CA GLU A 528 1.20 -19.84 22.70
C GLU A 528 2.60 -20.43 22.49
N TYR A 529 3.13 -20.41 21.25
CA TYR A 529 4.52 -20.80 20.97
C TYR A 529 5.55 -19.80 21.53
N CYS A 530 5.25 -18.50 21.55
CA CYS A 530 6.05 -17.51 22.27
C CYS A 530 6.11 -17.83 23.77
N ARG A 531 4.96 -18.13 24.41
CA ARG A 531 4.92 -18.51 25.83
C ARG A 531 5.79 -19.73 26.13
N GLN A 532 5.67 -20.79 25.33
CA GLN A 532 6.47 -22.02 25.46
C GLN A 532 7.99 -21.77 25.35
N ASN A 533 8.40 -20.65 24.76
CA ASN A 533 9.79 -20.27 24.54
C ASN A 533 10.27 -19.09 25.40
N GLY A 534 9.42 -18.55 26.29
CA GLY A 534 9.76 -17.38 27.11
C GLY A 534 9.87 -16.07 26.34
N LEU A 535 9.36 -16.03 25.10
CA LEU A 535 9.41 -14.87 24.20
C LEU A 535 8.21 -13.94 24.47
N ARG A 536 8.45 -12.63 24.46
CA ARG A 536 7.42 -11.60 24.59
C ARG A 536 6.86 -11.19 23.22
N VAL A 537 5.65 -10.66 23.19
CA VAL A 537 4.86 -10.41 21.97
C VAL A 537 4.64 -8.92 21.79
N ASN A 538 4.96 -8.44 20.59
CA ASN A 538 4.52 -7.16 20.04
C ASN A 538 3.45 -7.41 18.98
N LEU A 539 2.21 -6.97 19.24
CA LEU A 539 1.11 -7.02 18.27
C LEU A 539 1.20 -5.82 17.34
N ASP A 540 1.05 -6.00 16.03
CA ASP A 540 1.19 -4.91 15.05
C ASP A 540 0.07 -4.91 14.02
N LEU A 541 -0.81 -3.90 14.08
CA LEU A 541 -1.82 -3.66 13.05
C LEU A 541 -1.14 -3.09 11.81
N HIS A 542 -0.70 -3.99 10.95
CA HIS A 542 0.17 -3.70 9.81
C HIS A 542 -0.59 -3.17 8.58
N GLY A 543 -1.88 -3.51 8.47
CA GLY A 543 -2.79 -2.94 7.47
C GLY A 543 -4.06 -2.42 8.12
N ALA A 544 -4.31 -1.12 8.02
CA ALA A 544 -5.55 -0.48 8.46
C ALA A 544 -6.61 -0.45 7.33
N PRO A 545 -7.92 -0.39 7.66
CA PRO A 545 -8.99 -0.15 6.68
C PRO A 545 -8.69 1.06 5.81
N GLY A 546 -8.78 0.90 4.49
CA GLY A 546 -8.46 1.95 3.52
C GLY A 546 -6.97 2.17 3.21
N SER A 547 -6.05 1.45 3.86
CA SER A 547 -4.59 1.67 3.83
C SER A 547 -4.13 3.02 4.41
N GLN A 548 -3.11 2.95 5.27
CA GLN A 548 -2.45 4.09 5.93
C GLN A 548 -1.23 4.66 5.18
N ASN A 549 -0.74 3.96 4.15
CA ASN A 549 0.49 4.34 3.43
C ASN A 549 0.44 4.11 1.90
N GLY A 550 -0.54 3.35 1.41
CA GLY A 550 -0.73 3.05 -0.01
C GLY A 550 0.24 2.00 -0.56
N TRP A 551 0.94 1.25 0.30
CA TRP A 551 1.94 0.25 -0.06
C TRP A 551 1.40 -1.18 0.03
N ASN A 552 2.01 -2.11 -0.72
CA ASN A 552 1.56 -3.50 -0.82
C ASN A 552 1.46 -4.24 0.52
N HIS A 553 2.41 -4.02 1.43
CA HIS A 553 2.43 -4.63 2.75
C HIS A 553 1.33 -4.11 3.69
N SER A 554 0.62 -3.01 3.39
CA SER A 554 -0.64 -2.69 4.10
C SER A 554 -1.83 -3.55 3.63
N GLY A 555 -1.58 -4.57 2.80
CA GLY A 555 -2.55 -5.43 2.11
C GLY A 555 -3.00 -4.91 0.74
N ARG A 556 -2.89 -3.61 0.47
CA ARG A 556 -3.43 -2.96 -0.73
C ARG A 556 -2.61 -1.75 -1.17
N GLN A 557 -1.86 -1.90 -2.26
CA GLN A 557 -1.17 -0.83 -2.96
C GLN A 557 -2.17 0.14 -3.61
N GLY A 558 -1.97 1.45 -3.44
CA GLY A 558 -2.78 2.46 -4.12
C GLY A 558 -2.96 3.75 -3.33
N ALA A 559 -4.17 4.31 -3.37
CA ALA A 559 -4.51 5.53 -2.65
C ALA A 559 -4.66 5.27 -1.14
N ILE A 560 -4.21 6.24 -0.34
CA ILE A 560 -4.35 6.24 1.12
C ILE A 560 -5.78 6.68 1.47
N GLY A 561 -6.61 5.75 1.94
CA GLY A 561 -8.01 5.95 2.31
C GLY A 561 -8.28 5.91 3.83
N TRP A 562 -7.25 5.71 4.66
CA TRP A 562 -7.33 5.87 6.11
C TRP A 562 -7.11 7.36 6.47
N LEU A 563 -8.02 7.96 7.24
CA LEU A 563 -8.05 9.41 7.61
C LEU A 563 -8.13 10.42 6.44
N ASN A 564 -8.13 9.94 5.19
CA ASN A 564 -8.06 10.73 3.96
C ASN A 564 -9.12 10.27 2.93
N GLY A 565 -9.53 11.17 2.03
CA GLY A 565 -10.61 10.95 1.07
C GLY A 565 -12.01 10.90 1.72
N THR A 566 -13.03 10.59 0.91
CA THR A 566 -14.45 10.64 1.31
C THR A 566 -14.80 9.67 2.44
N ASP A 567 -14.23 8.46 2.43
CA ASP A 567 -14.41 7.44 3.47
C ASP A 567 -13.35 7.51 4.58
N GLY A 568 -12.51 8.57 4.60
CA GLY A 568 -11.35 8.67 5.49
C GLY A 568 -11.68 8.57 6.98
N ASP A 569 -12.71 9.29 7.42
CA ASP A 569 -13.14 9.29 8.82
C ASP A 569 -13.86 7.96 9.17
N ARG A 570 -14.61 7.37 8.23
CA ARG A 570 -15.22 6.02 8.38
C ARG A 570 -14.17 4.92 8.53
N ASN A 571 -13.09 4.99 7.75
CA ASN A 571 -11.97 4.04 7.86
C ASN A 571 -11.17 4.24 9.15
N ALA A 572 -11.09 5.47 9.65
CA ALA A 572 -10.52 5.77 10.97
C ALA A 572 -11.37 5.16 12.11
N GLU A 573 -12.70 5.31 12.07
CA GLU A 573 -13.63 4.67 13.01
C GLU A 573 -13.54 3.14 12.95
N ARG A 574 -13.51 2.55 11.75
CA ARG A 574 -13.27 1.11 11.53
C ARG A 574 -11.96 0.63 12.19
N SER A 575 -10.87 1.38 12.06
CA SER A 575 -9.60 1.03 12.74
C SER A 575 -9.68 1.11 14.27
N LEU A 576 -10.48 2.03 14.83
CA LEU A 576 -10.76 2.09 16.27
C LEU A 576 -11.64 0.92 16.74
N GLU A 577 -12.63 0.51 15.93
CA GLU A 577 -13.45 -0.69 16.20
C GLU A 577 -12.56 -1.95 16.25
N VAL A 578 -11.64 -2.11 15.29
CA VAL A 578 -10.66 -3.20 15.25
C VAL A 578 -9.79 -3.20 16.51
N HIS A 579 -9.30 -2.03 16.93
CA HIS A 579 -8.56 -1.93 18.19
C HIS A 579 -9.39 -2.31 19.41
N HIS A 580 -10.63 -1.83 19.53
CA HIS A 580 -11.49 -2.14 20.67
C HIS A 580 -11.73 -3.65 20.83
N LYS A 581 -11.93 -4.37 19.73
CA LYS A 581 -12.08 -5.84 19.75
C LYS A 581 -10.80 -6.53 20.24
N LEU A 582 -9.64 -6.08 19.75
CA LEU A 582 -8.33 -6.61 20.11
C LEU A 582 -7.93 -6.27 21.56
N SER A 583 -8.10 -5.03 22.01
CA SER A 583 -7.76 -4.57 23.36
C SER A 583 -8.58 -5.30 24.42
N VAL A 584 -9.90 -5.42 24.24
CA VAL A 584 -10.77 -6.16 25.16
C VAL A 584 -10.39 -7.65 25.19
N PHE A 585 -10.02 -8.26 24.05
CA PHE A 585 -9.54 -9.64 24.04
C PHE A 585 -8.19 -9.81 24.75
N PHE A 586 -7.21 -8.94 24.50
CA PHE A 586 -5.86 -9.05 25.07
C PHE A 586 -5.70 -8.47 26.49
N ALA A 587 -6.69 -7.74 27.01
CA ALA A 587 -6.74 -7.33 28.42
C ALA A 587 -6.96 -8.50 29.40
N GLN A 588 -7.32 -9.69 28.91
CA GLN A 588 -7.48 -10.89 29.73
C GLN A 588 -6.16 -11.24 30.48
N PRO A 589 -6.22 -11.62 31.78
CA PRO A 589 -5.03 -11.84 32.60
C PRO A 589 -3.96 -12.77 32.01
N ARG A 590 -4.36 -13.78 31.23
CA ARG A 590 -3.44 -14.74 30.57
C ARG A 590 -2.42 -14.09 29.63
N TYR A 591 -2.73 -12.91 29.07
CA TYR A 591 -1.86 -12.24 28.09
C TYR A 591 -0.98 -11.16 28.71
N LYS A 592 -1.23 -10.73 29.94
CA LYS A 592 -0.57 -9.59 30.60
C LYS A 592 0.97 -9.65 30.59
N ASN A 593 1.52 -10.85 30.77
CA ASN A 593 2.97 -11.10 30.85
C ASN A 593 3.61 -11.37 29.48
N LEU A 594 2.78 -11.54 28.44
CA LEU A 594 3.15 -12.08 27.14
C LEU A 594 2.98 -11.04 26.04
N VAL A 595 1.78 -10.46 25.90
CA VAL A 595 1.50 -9.29 25.06
C VAL A 595 1.89 -8.05 25.86
N THR A 596 3.20 -7.78 25.90
CA THR A 596 3.78 -6.64 26.63
C THR A 596 3.89 -5.40 25.76
N MET A 597 3.65 -5.53 24.44
CA MET A 597 3.80 -4.50 23.43
C MET A 597 2.60 -4.52 22.46
N TYR A 598 2.00 -3.36 22.20
CA TYR A 598 0.77 -3.21 21.40
C TYR A 598 0.89 -2.04 20.41
N GLY A 599 1.09 -2.35 19.14
CA GLY A 599 1.16 -1.41 18.02
C GLY A 599 -0.21 -0.91 17.55
N LEU A 600 -0.31 0.41 17.34
CA LEU A 600 -1.51 1.07 16.85
C LEU A 600 -1.66 0.93 15.33
N VAL A 601 -0.66 1.37 14.57
CA VAL A 601 -0.67 1.22 13.11
C VAL A 601 0.75 1.29 12.58
N ASN A 602 1.08 0.36 11.69
CA ASN A 602 2.38 0.34 11.03
C ASN A 602 2.53 1.51 10.05
N GLU A 603 3.68 2.20 10.07
CA GLU A 603 4.10 3.16 9.03
C GLU A 603 2.98 4.10 8.47
N PRO A 604 2.25 4.86 9.30
CA PRO A 604 1.27 5.83 8.81
C PRO A 604 1.97 6.91 7.99
N ARG A 605 1.67 7.06 6.70
CA ARG A 605 2.47 7.91 5.80
C ARG A 605 2.15 9.40 5.96
N MET A 606 2.60 10.00 7.08
CA MET A 606 2.28 11.38 7.50
C MET A 606 2.86 12.48 6.59
N VAL A 607 3.69 12.11 5.60
CA VAL A 607 4.07 13.00 4.48
C VAL A 607 2.96 13.18 3.43
N GLU A 608 1.93 12.32 3.42
CA GLU A 608 0.74 12.40 2.56
C GLU A 608 -0.58 12.48 3.36
N LEU A 609 -0.53 12.33 4.69
CA LEU A 609 -1.67 12.46 5.59
C LEU A 609 -1.61 13.75 6.42
N ASP A 610 -2.78 14.25 6.84
CA ASP A 610 -2.85 15.34 7.81
C ASP A 610 -2.30 14.86 9.17
N THR A 611 -1.12 15.36 9.52
CA THR A 611 -0.43 15.11 10.79
C THR A 611 -1.33 15.32 12.02
N GLN A 612 -2.21 16.34 12.02
CA GLN A 612 -3.08 16.61 13.16
C GLN A 612 -4.23 15.60 13.25
N LYS A 613 -4.76 15.14 12.11
CA LYS A 613 -5.74 14.05 12.09
C LYS A 613 -5.13 12.76 12.65
N VAL A 614 -3.91 12.41 12.23
CA VAL A 614 -3.21 11.22 12.72
C VAL A 614 -2.95 11.32 14.23
N LEU A 615 -2.40 12.44 14.73
CA LEU A 615 -2.19 12.65 16.17
C LEU A 615 -3.49 12.58 16.99
N ALA A 616 -4.58 13.16 16.49
CA ALA A 616 -5.88 13.11 17.15
C ALA A 616 -6.49 11.69 17.14
N TRP A 617 -6.29 10.92 16.08
CA TRP A 617 -6.66 9.50 16.04
C TRP A 617 -5.81 8.67 17.00
N THR A 618 -4.50 8.88 17.03
CA THR A 618 -3.57 8.20 17.93
C THR A 618 -3.96 8.42 19.40
N GLN A 619 -4.29 9.65 19.80
CA GLN A 619 -4.78 9.90 21.16
C GLN A 619 -6.08 9.16 21.47
N LYS A 620 -7.08 9.19 20.55
CA LYS A 620 -8.32 8.42 20.72
C LYS A 620 -8.08 6.92 20.85
N ALA A 621 -7.15 6.36 20.07
CA ALA A 621 -6.79 4.96 20.14
C ALA A 621 -6.13 4.63 21.50
N ILE A 622 -5.20 5.46 21.97
CA ILE A 622 -4.57 5.32 23.30
C ILE A 622 -5.63 5.33 24.40
N ASP A 623 -6.52 6.33 24.41
CA ASP A 623 -7.56 6.49 25.44
C ASP A 623 -8.49 5.26 25.47
N GLN A 624 -8.95 4.80 24.30
CA GLN A 624 -9.78 3.60 24.15
C GLN A 624 -9.06 2.34 24.68
N ILE A 625 -7.87 2.05 24.15
CA ILE A 625 -7.08 0.85 24.50
C ILE A 625 -6.74 0.81 26.01
N ARG A 626 -6.47 1.96 26.62
CA ARG A 626 -6.25 2.07 28.07
C ARG A 626 -7.53 1.82 28.87
N SER A 627 -8.68 2.35 28.42
CA SER A 627 -9.98 2.09 29.07
C SER A 627 -10.46 0.64 28.93
N ASP A 628 -10.09 -0.05 27.84
CA ASP A 628 -10.32 -1.48 27.64
C ASP A 628 -9.43 -2.37 28.53
N GLY A 629 -8.48 -1.79 29.28
CA GLY A 629 -7.69 -2.48 30.30
C GLY A 629 -6.28 -2.91 29.87
N ILE A 630 -5.81 -2.53 28.67
CA ILE A 630 -4.45 -2.88 28.22
C ILE A 630 -3.40 -2.11 29.04
N THR A 631 -2.49 -2.86 29.67
CA THR A 631 -1.35 -2.36 30.46
C THR A 631 0.00 -2.50 29.76
N ALA A 632 0.01 -3.01 28.53
CA ALA A 632 1.18 -3.11 27.65
C ALA A 632 1.75 -1.73 27.27
N ILE A 633 2.98 -1.69 26.77
CA ILE A 633 3.53 -0.50 26.11
C ILE A 633 2.78 -0.31 24.78
N ILE A 634 2.21 0.87 24.55
CA ILE A 634 1.55 1.21 23.30
C ILE A 634 2.58 1.81 22.34
N ILE A 635 2.56 1.34 21.10
CA ILE A 635 3.58 1.62 20.08
C ILE A 635 2.92 2.34 18.89
N PHE A 636 3.58 3.37 18.38
CA PHE A 636 3.11 4.15 17.23
C PHE A 636 4.28 4.55 16.33
N GLY A 637 4.08 4.48 15.01
CA GLY A 637 5.13 4.81 14.04
C GLY A 637 5.45 6.30 13.94
N ASP A 638 6.70 6.62 13.58
CA ASP A 638 7.21 7.99 13.40
C ASP A 638 6.63 8.75 12.19
N GLY A 639 5.85 8.06 11.38
CA GLY A 639 5.19 8.56 10.18
C GLY A 639 6.12 9.19 9.14
N PHE A 640 7.40 8.83 9.12
CA PHE A 640 8.44 9.39 8.25
C PHE A 640 8.66 10.90 8.45
N MET A 641 8.25 11.46 9.58
CA MET A 641 8.42 12.88 9.87
C MET A 641 9.87 13.25 10.27
N GLY A 642 10.69 12.26 10.62
CA GLY A 642 12.02 12.45 11.22
C GLY A 642 11.94 12.73 12.73
N LEU A 643 12.85 12.09 13.49
CA LEU A 643 12.67 11.90 14.93
C LEU A 643 12.65 13.20 15.76
N ASP A 644 13.45 14.19 15.36
CA ASP A 644 13.50 15.49 16.06
C ASP A 644 12.14 16.23 16.00
N ASN A 645 11.31 15.97 14.96
CA ASN A 645 9.97 16.55 14.84
C ASN A 645 8.94 15.95 15.81
N TRP A 646 9.27 14.87 16.54
CA TRP A 646 8.41 14.30 17.57
C TRP A 646 8.57 14.96 18.95
N GLN A 647 9.46 15.95 19.08
CA GLN A 647 9.59 16.75 20.30
C GLN A 647 8.24 17.34 20.73
N GLY A 648 7.86 17.10 22.00
CA GLY A 648 6.64 17.66 22.59
C GLY A 648 5.32 17.04 22.11
N LYS A 649 5.34 16.10 21.15
CA LYS A 649 4.13 15.41 20.68
C LYS A 649 3.77 14.24 21.60
N LEU A 650 2.47 14.01 21.79
CA LEU A 650 1.87 12.91 22.58
C LEU A 650 2.40 12.77 24.03
N GLN A 651 3.05 13.80 24.56
CA GLN A 651 3.63 13.81 25.90
C GLN A 651 2.54 13.77 26.98
N GLY A 652 2.85 13.14 28.12
CA GLY A 652 1.90 12.96 29.25
C GLY A 652 1.13 11.65 29.22
N ASN A 653 1.07 10.96 28.08
CA ASN A 653 0.61 9.58 28.00
C ASN A 653 1.62 8.62 28.66
N LYS A 654 1.11 7.57 29.32
CA LYS A 654 1.94 6.55 29.98
C LYS A 654 2.25 5.38 29.06
N ASP A 655 3.48 4.88 29.20
CA ASP A 655 3.98 3.68 28.53
C ASP A 655 3.73 3.72 27.02
N LEU A 656 4.14 4.83 26.39
CA LEU A 656 4.23 4.98 24.93
C LEU A 656 5.66 4.76 24.45
N LEU A 657 5.79 4.22 23.24
CA LEU A 657 7.06 3.98 22.57
C LEU A 657 6.95 4.38 21.09
N LEU A 658 7.84 5.27 20.66
CA LEU A 658 7.97 5.65 19.25
C LEU A 658 8.65 4.52 18.47
N ASP A 659 8.04 4.09 17.38
CA ASP A 659 8.60 3.11 16.46
C ASP A 659 9.22 3.80 15.24
N VAL A 660 10.46 3.42 14.91
CA VAL A 660 11.23 4.01 13.80
C VAL A 660 11.79 2.90 12.91
N HIS A 661 11.61 3.03 11.61
CA HIS A 661 12.05 2.02 10.64
C HIS A 661 13.28 2.54 9.89
N GLN A 662 14.34 1.74 9.85
CA GLN A 662 15.67 2.22 9.44
C GLN A 662 16.26 1.33 8.35
N TYR A 663 16.36 1.92 7.16
CA TYR A 663 16.90 1.27 5.96
C TYR A 663 17.74 2.28 5.17
N VAL A 664 18.84 1.84 4.56
CA VAL A 664 19.69 2.71 3.69
C VAL A 664 19.32 2.63 2.20
N ILE A 665 18.31 1.83 1.83
CA ILE A 665 18.12 1.42 0.42
C ILE A 665 16.99 2.13 -0.33
N PHE A 666 15.99 2.66 0.38
CA PHE A 666 14.81 3.27 -0.23
C PHE A 666 15.00 4.75 -0.58
N ASN A 667 16.03 5.36 -0.01
CA ASN A 667 16.49 6.72 -0.31
C ASN A 667 17.71 6.66 -1.25
N THR A 668 17.68 7.41 -2.36
CA THR A 668 18.76 7.37 -3.37
C THR A 668 20.11 7.87 -2.86
N ASP A 669 20.14 8.77 -1.88
CA ASP A 669 21.37 9.37 -1.37
C ASP A 669 22.05 8.48 -0.33
N GLN A 670 21.26 7.70 0.43
CA GLN A 670 21.77 6.63 1.28
C GLN A 670 22.21 5.39 0.47
N LEU A 671 21.48 5.04 -0.59
CA LEU A 671 21.80 3.89 -1.46
C LEU A 671 23.14 4.06 -2.19
N LYS A 672 23.51 5.30 -2.53
CA LYS A 672 24.79 5.70 -3.14
C LYS A 672 25.99 5.71 -2.18
N LEU A 673 25.77 5.58 -0.88
CA LEU A 673 26.88 5.57 0.08
C LEU A 673 27.77 4.35 -0.17
N LYS A 674 29.08 4.55 -0.07
CA LYS A 674 30.04 3.45 -0.09
C LYS A 674 29.86 2.56 1.13
N HIS A 675 30.38 1.34 1.07
CA HIS A 675 30.26 0.36 2.15
C HIS A 675 30.80 0.88 3.50
N ARG A 676 31.96 1.54 3.49
CA ARG A 676 32.53 2.19 4.68
C ARG A 676 31.66 3.34 5.20
N ASP A 677 31.04 4.12 4.31
CA ASP A 677 30.18 5.25 4.68
C ASP A 677 28.83 4.77 5.24
N LYS A 678 28.24 3.70 4.69
CA LYS A 678 27.06 3.00 5.24
C LYS A 678 27.35 2.48 6.66
N LEU A 679 28.51 1.85 6.87
CA LEU A 679 28.92 1.35 8.19
C LEU A 679 29.12 2.48 9.20
N ASN A 680 29.76 3.59 8.79
CA ASN A 680 29.88 4.79 9.62
C ASN A 680 28.52 5.44 9.92
N PHE A 681 27.60 5.43 8.95
CA PHE A 681 26.24 5.93 9.15
C PHE A 681 25.46 5.12 10.18
N ALA A 682 25.64 3.79 10.22
CA ALA A 682 25.11 2.98 11.32
C ALA A 682 25.79 3.31 12.66
N CYS A 683 27.12 3.17 12.73
CA CYS A 683 27.85 3.31 13.99
C CYS A 683 27.74 4.67 14.66
N GLU A 684 27.78 5.76 13.89
CA GLU A 684 27.73 7.13 14.42
C GLU A 684 26.38 7.80 14.11
N GLY A 685 25.95 7.77 12.85
CA GLY A 685 24.74 8.49 12.40
C GLY A 685 23.47 8.06 13.12
N TRP A 686 23.12 6.77 13.04
CA TRP A 686 21.96 6.21 13.73
C TRP A 686 22.14 6.20 15.25
N THR A 687 23.33 5.92 15.78
CA THR A 687 23.60 6.04 17.23
C THR A 687 23.27 7.43 17.77
N GLN A 688 23.67 8.49 17.08
CA GLN A 688 23.32 9.86 17.49
C GLN A 688 21.84 10.17 17.27
N GLN A 689 21.22 9.63 16.22
CA GLN A 689 19.77 9.80 15.97
C GLN A 689 18.93 9.17 17.09
N SER A 690 19.25 7.92 17.50
CA SER A 690 18.64 7.24 18.63
C SER A 690 18.78 8.06 19.92
N LYS A 691 19.99 8.54 20.23
CA LYS A 691 20.27 9.36 21.42
C LYS A 691 19.50 10.69 21.43
N ARG A 692 19.35 11.36 20.27
CA ARG A 692 18.52 12.58 20.16
C ARG A 692 17.04 12.28 20.33
N SER A 693 16.55 11.19 19.75
CA SER A 693 15.15 10.78 19.91
C SER A 693 14.83 10.44 21.37
N MET A 694 15.72 9.70 22.03
CA MET A 694 15.64 9.33 23.45
C MET A 694 15.61 10.50 24.43
N ASN A 695 16.04 11.69 24.02
CA ASN A 695 16.04 12.89 24.84
C ASN A 695 14.82 13.77 24.53
N THR A 696 13.90 13.93 25.48
CA THR A 696 12.67 14.74 25.34
C THR A 696 12.91 16.23 25.08
N LYS A 697 14.15 16.72 25.23
CA LYS A 697 14.56 18.09 24.83
C LYS A 697 14.92 18.21 23.35
N THR A 698 15.00 17.12 22.60
CA THR A 698 15.39 17.09 21.18
C THR A 698 14.48 16.21 20.32
N GLY A 699 13.86 15.17 20.88
CA GLY A 699 12.91 14.28 20.21
C GLY A 699 11.83 13.79 21.17
N PHE A 700 11.27 12.61 20.92
CA PHE A 700 10.08 12.10 21.64
C PHE A 700 10.33 11.66 23.08
N GLY A 701 11.48 11.06 23.37
CA GLY A 701 11.69 10.18 24.52
C GLY A 701 11.77 8.70 24.07
N PRO A 702 11.12 7.75 24.76
CA PRO A 702 11.17 6.31 24.44
C PRO A 702 11.05 5.99 22.95
N THR A 703 12.13 5.45 22.37
CA THR A 703 12.24 5.17 20.92
C THR A 703 12.89 3.81 20.70
N MET A 704 12.31 2.96 19.85
CA MET A 704 12.88 1.68 19.40
C MET A 704 12.94 1.62 17.87
N CYS A 705 13.72 0.69 17.31
CA CYS A 705 13.70 0.40 15.88
C CYS A 705 12.93 -0.89 15.56
N GLY A 706 11.63 -0.82 15.26
CA GLY A 706 10.76 -1.97 15.00
C GLY A 706 11.01 -2.67 13.67
N GLU A 707 11.72 -2.04 12.73
CA GLU A 707 12.15 -2.66 11.50
C GLU A 707 13.49 -2.14 10.99
N TRP A 708 14.38 -3.07 10.67
CA TRP A 708 15.64 -2.85 9.96
C TRP A 708 16.11 -4.16 9.31
N SER A 709 17.03 -4.07 8.35
CA SER A 709 17.73 -5.22 7.80
C SER A 709 19.17 -4.86 7.44
N GLN A 710 19.99 -5.86 7.12
CA GLN A 710 21.36 -5.65 6.65
C GLN A 710 21.44 -5.44 5.12
N ALA A 711 20.30 -5.36 4.43
CA ALA A 711 20.27 -5.16 3.00
C ALA A 711 20.83 -3.78 2.64
N ASP A 712 21.83 -3.75 1.76
CA ASP A 712 22.51 -2.52 1.35
C ASP A 712 22.10 -2.06 -0.06
N THR A 713 21.32 -2.87 -0.76
CA THR A 713 20.76 -2.58 -2.09
C THR A 713 19.26 -2.85 -2.13
N ASP A 714 18.53 -2.19 -3.04
CA ASP A 714 17.12 -2.49 -3.34
C ASP A 714 16.97 -3.54 -4.46
N CYS A 715 17.90 -4.50 -4.51
CA CYS A 715 17.98 -5.54 -5.52
C CYS A 715 17.09 -6.76 -5.27
N THR A 716 16.66 -6.98 -4.03
CA THR A 716 15.84 -8.13 -3.65
C THR A 716 14.56 -8.21 -4.51
N GLN A 717 14.24 -9.40 -5.01
CA GLN A 717 13.08 -9.61 -5.88
C GLN A 717 11.81 -9.05 -5.23
N TYR A 718 11.12 -8.14 -5.94
CA TYR A 718 9.89 -7.48 -5.52
C TYR A 718 9.97 -6.62 -4.25
N ILE A 719 11.16 -6.23 -3.76
CA ILE A 719 11.29 -5.32 -2.60
C ILE A 719 10.65 -3.95 -2.85
N ASN A 720 10.69 -3.48 -4.10
CA ASN A 720 9.99 -2.27 -4.55
C ASN A 720 8.60 -2.57 -5.15
N ASN A 721 8.04 -3.74 -4.86
CA ASN A 721 6.84 -4.34 -5.46
C ASN A 721 7.03 -5.05 -6.82
N VAL A 722 6.01 -5.83 -7.22
CA VAL A 722 5.97 -6.74 -8.36
C VAL A 722 6.06 -5.98 -9.68
N GLY A 723 7.10 -6.28 -10.46
CA GLY A 723 7.32 -5.67 -11.78
C GLY A 723 7.88 -4.24 -11.75
N THR A 724 8.24 -3.71 -10.58
CA THR A 724 8.64 -2.31 -10.40
C THR A 724 10.14 -2.03 -10.63
N GLY A 725 11.03 -3.01 -10.49
CA GLY A 725 12.48 -2.83 -10.70
C GLY A 725 13.24 -2.28 -9.48
N SER A 726 14.45 -1.76 -9.68
CA SER A 726 15.36 -1.27 -8.63
C SER A 726 15.93 0.11 -8.93
N ARG A 727 16.20 0.90 -7.88
CA ARG A 727 17.00 2.13 -7.96
C ARG A 727 18.45 1.78 -8.28
N TRP A 728 18.96 0.67 -7.72
CA TRP A 728 20.33 0.20 -7.92
C TRP A 728 20.74 0.13 -9.40
N GLU A 729 19.94 -0.56 -10.22
CA GLU A 729 20.18 -0.72 -11.66
C GLU A 729 19.55 0.39 -12.52
N GLY A 730 18.84 1.34 -11.91
CA GLY A 730 18.12 2.39 -12.65
C GLY A 730 16.95 1.84 -13.46
N THR A 731 16.23 0.86 -12.92
CA THR A 731 15.09 0.21 -13.57
C THR A 731 13.75 0.53 -12.89
N LEU A 732 13.77 1.30 -11.79
CA LEU A 732 12.60 1.59 -10.97
C LEU A 732 11.51 2.36 -11.75
N GLN A 733 10.38 1.70 -11.97
CA GLN A 733 9.17 2.24 -12.57
C GLN A 733 7.97 1.94 -11.67
N PRO A 734 7.71 2.78 -10.65
CA PRO A 734 6.52 2.67 -9.83
C PRO A 734 5.27 3.03 -10.63
N THR A 735 4.10 2.66 -10.09
CA THR A 735 2.79 3.02 -10.67
C THR A 735 2.63 4.53 -10.85
N ASP A 736 3.18 5.31 -9.91
CA ASP A 736 3.40 6.74 -10.09
C ASP A 736 4.74 6.99 -10.80
N LYS A 737 4.65 7.48 -12.04
CA LYS A 737 5.79 7.79 -12.90
C LYS A 737 6.63 8.98 -12.42
N THR A 738 6.13 9.82 -11.50
CA THR A 738 6.90 10.94 -10.96
C THR A 738 8.06 10.47 -10.06
N SER A 739 7.94 9.28 -9.47
CA SER A 739 8.94 8.65 -8.59
C SER A 739 9.82 7.61 -9.32
N ALA A 740 9.84 7.62 -10.65
CA ALA A 740 10.66 6.69 -11.42
C ALA A 740 12.16 7.03 -11.34
N VAL A 741 13.00 6.01 -11.20
CA VAL A 741 14.47 6.13 -11.14
C VAL A 741 15.08 5.31 -12.26
N LEU A 742 15.33 5.98 -13.39
CA LEU A 742 15.75 5.37 -14.66
C LEU A 742 17.26 5.53 -14.94
N ALA A 743 18.03 5.86 -13.92
CA ALA A 743 19.49 5.94 -13.96
C ALA A 743 20.05 5.16 -12.76
N PRO A 744 21.12 4.36 -12.91
CA PRO A 744 21.66 3.55 -11.82
C PRO A 744 22.06 4.38 -10.60
N GLN A 745 21.64 3.94 -9.41
CA GLN A 745 21.91 4.63 -8.13
C GLN A 745 22.90 3.88 -7.24
N CYS A 746 23.57 2.83 -7.73
CA CYS A 746 24.73 2.30 -7.00
C CYS A 746 25.85 3.37 -6.90
N PRO A 747 26.80 3.27 -5.95
CA PRO A 747 27.85 4.27 -5.79
C PRO A 747 28.68 4.58 -7.06
N LEU A 748 28.81 3.65 -8.03
CA LEU A 748 29.45 3.93 -9.33
C LEU A 748 28.57 4.72 -10.32
N GLN A 749 27.24 4.77 -10.13
CA GLN A 749 26.29 5.51 -10.96
C GLN A 749 26.41 5.24 -12.47
N SER A 750 26.74 3.99 -12.84
CA SER A 750 27.05 3.58 -14.21
C SER A 750 26.23 2.36 -14.63
N SER A 751 26.23 2.04 -15.92
CA SER A 751 25.60 0.82 -16.45
C SER A 751 26.27 -0.49 -15.99
N GLU A 752 27.29 -0.42 -15.12
CA GLU A 752 27.88 -1.59 -14.46
C GLU A 752 27.20 -1.96 -13.14
N CYS A 753 26.36 -1.09 -12.57
CA CYS A 753 25.56 -1.42 -11.40
C CYS A 753 24.68 -2.65 -11.72
N SER A 754 24.87 -3.75 -11.00
CA SER A 754 24.05 -4.96 -11.19
C SER A 754 23.60 -5.58 -9.87
N CYS A 755 22.38 -6.10 -9.86
CA CYS A 755 21.81 -6.88 -8.77
C CYS A 755 22.28 -8.34 -8.73
N LYS A 756 23.11 -8.78 -9.70
CA LYS A 756 23.49 -10.20 -9.84
C LYS A 756 24.22 -10.76 -8.62
N GLN A 757 25.15 -10.03 -7.98
CA GLN A 757 25.85 -10.55 -6.79
C GLN A 757 25.06 -10.33 -5.50
N ALA A 758 24.32 -9.22 -5.37
CA ALA A 758 23.43 -8.98 -4.23
C ALA A 758 22.40 -10.13 -4.08
N ASN A 759 21.82 -10.56 -5.20
CA ASN A 759 20.89 -11.70 -5.27
C ASN A 759 21.58 -13.08 -5.47
N ALA A 760 22.92 -13.16 -5.38
CA ALA A 760 23.61 -14.44 -5.49
C ALA A 760 23.46 -15.28 -4.22
N ASP A 761 23.71 -16.59 -4.34
CA ASP A 761 23.72 -17.50 -3.20
C ASP A 761 24.79 -17.07 -2.17
N PRO A 762 24.50 -17.05 -0.85
CA PRO A 762 25.45 -16.60 0.17
C PRO A 762 26.74 -17.44 0.28
N SER A 763 26.79 -18.65 -0.28
CA SER A 763 28.03 -19.41 -0.43
C SER A 763 29.02 -18.77 -1.42
N SER A 764 28.54 -17.90 -2.31
CA SER A 764 29.34 -17.19 -3.32
C SER A 764 29.75 -15.77 -2.92
N TYR A 765 29.27 -15.27 -1.78
CA TYR A 765 29.70 -13.98 -1.22
C TYR A 765 31.18 -14.03 -0.83
N SER A 766 31.94 -12.97 -1.12
CA SER A 766 33.34 -12.89 -0.70
C SER A 766 33.46 -12.80 0.84
N PRO A 767 34.56 -13.27 1.44
CA PRO A 767 34.81 -13.10 2.87
C PRO A 767 34.69 -11.65 3.34
N GLU A 768 35.17 -10.70 2.53
CA GLU A 768 35.11 -9.27 2.79
C GLU A 768 33.67 -8.74 2.80
N TYR A 769 32.80 -9.25 1.90
CA TYR A 769 31.39 -8.85 1.87
C TYR A 769 30.62 -9.42 3.05
N LYS A 770 30.89 -10.68 3.43
CA LYS A 770 30.30 -11.27 4.64
C LYS A 770 30.72 -10.51 5.89
N LYS A 771 32.01 -10.21 6.02
CA LYS A 771 32.56 -9.37 7.11
C LYS A 771 31.88 -8.00 7.14
N TRP A 772 31.69 -7.36 5.98
CA TRP A 772 31.02 -6.06 5.91
C TRP A 772 29.55 -6.13 6.36
N LEU A 773 28.76 -7.07 5.82
CA LEU A 773 27.35 -7.26 6.20
C LEU A 773 27.21 -7.51 7.71
N TYR A 774 28.08 -8.36 8.26
CA TYR A 774 28.13 -8.66 9.69
C TYR A 774 28.42 -7.44 10.56
N GLN A 775 29.45 -6.64 10.21
CA GLN A 775 29.74 -5.39 10.91
C GLN A 775 28.62 -4.36 10.75
N PHE A 776 27.98 -4.28 9.57
CA PHE A 776 26.87 -3.37 9.33
C PHE A 776 25.63 -3.76 10.13
N ALA A 777 25.35 -5.05 10.28
CA ALA A 777 24.28 -5.55 11.15
C ALA A 777 24.56 -5.27 12.62
N ILE A 778 25.77 -5.53 13.13
CA ILE A 778 26.10 -5.22 14.52
C ILE A 778 26.09 -3.71 14.77
N GLY A 779 26.57 -2.90 13.82
CA GLY A 779 26.54 -1.44 13.97
C GLY A 779 25.13 -0.87 14.02
N GLN A 780 24.18 -1.50 13.33
CA GLN A 780 22.75 -1.24 13.49
C GLN A 780 22.23 -1.66 14.87
N MET A 781 22.55 -2.86 15.33
CA MET A 781 22.19 -3.33 16.68
C MET A 781 22.72 -2.37 17.76
N ASP A 782 24.00 -1.98 17.71
CA ASP A 782 24.61 -1.00 18.64
C ASP A 782 23.88 0.36 18.62
N ALA A 783 23.54 0.85 17.42
CA ALA A 783 22.84 2.11 17.25
C ALA A 783 21.41 2.11 17.79
N PHE A 784 20.70 0.98 17.69
CA PHE A 784 19.32 0.85 18.16
C PHE A 784 19.26 0.45 19.65
N GLU A 785 20.29 -0.22 20.18
CA GLU A 785 20.49 -0.45 21.62
C GLU A 785 20.91 0.82 22.38
N ALA A 786 21.31 1.89 21.68
CA ALA A 786 21.35 3.25 22.26
C ALA A 786 19.96 3.89 22.43
N GLY A 787 18.92 3.28 21.85
CA GLY A 787 17.50 3.51 22.12
C GLY A 787 16.95 2.44 23.07
N TRP A 788 15.74 1.95 22.80
CA TRP A 788 15.12 0.83 23.54
C TRP A 788 15.42 -0.55 22.93
N GLY A 789 16.25 -0.63 21.88
CA GLY A 789 16.52 -1.86 21.13
C GLY A 789 15.75 -1.92 19.82
N TRP A 790 15.57 -3.14 19.29
CA TRP A 790 15.23 -3.35 17.89
C TRP A 790 14.45 -4.64 17.60
N PHE A 791 13.78 -4.68 16.45
CA PHE A 791 13.26 -5.89 15.82
C PHE A 791 13.78 -6.02 14.39
N TYR A 792 14.40 -7.14 14.05
CA TYR A 792 14.90 -7.38 12.69
C TYR A 792 13.74 -7.72 11.73
N TRP A 793 13.80 -7.20 10.50
CA TRP A 793 12.85 -7.48 9.42
C TRP A 793 13.49 -8.40 8.36
N THR A 794 13.14 -9.69 8.28
CA THR A 794 12.19 -10.51 9.05
C THR A 794 12.87 -11.81 9.51
N TRP A 795 12.20 -12.71 10.22
CA TRP A 795 12.78 -14.00 10.63
C TRP A 795 13.12 -14.90 9.43
N GLU A 796 12.20 -15.04 8.49
CA GLU A 796 12.30 -15.96 7.35
C GLU A 796 11.75 -15.35 6.06
N THR A 797 12.35 -15.72 4.93
CA THR A 797 11.88 -15.41 3.58
C THR A 797 12.01 -16.66 2.70
N GLU A 798 11.32 -16.75 1.57
CA GLU A 798 11.45 -17.92 0.68
C GLU A 798 12.85 -18.02 0.03
N SER A 799 13.52 -16.88 -0.21
CA SER A 799 14.78 -16.84 -0.97
C SER A 799 15.75 -15.71 -0.58
N SER A 800 15.33 -14.69 0.17
CA SER A 800 16.12 -13.47 0.38
C SER A 800 16.90 -13.48 1.69
N THR A 801 18.17 -13.88 1.63
CA THR A 801 19.06 -14.04 2.80
C THR A 801 19.29 -12.75 3.57
N GLN A 802 19.49 -11.61 2.89
CA GLN A 802 19.73 -10.32 3.55
C GLN A 802 18.49 -9.77 4.29
N TRP A 803 17.34 -10.44 4.15
CA TRP A 803 16.07 -10.11 4.81
C TRP A 803 15.53 -11.25 5.68
N SER A 804 16.28 -12.33 5.87
CA SER A 804 15.92 -13.47 6.73
C SER A 804 16.95 -13.60 7.83
N TYR A 805 16.57 -13.33 9.08
CA TYR A 805 17.48 -13.43 10.23
C TYR A 805 18.05 -14.85 10.36
N ARG A 806 17.21 -15.85 10.10
CA ARG A 806 17.62 -17.26 10.08
C ARG A 806 18.71 -17.52 9.03
N ARG A 807 18.44 -17.18 7.77
CA ARG A 807 19.39 -17.44 6.66
C ARG A 807 20.65 -16.59 6.77
N GLY A 808 20.55 -15.37 7.27
CA GLY A 808 21.71 -14.51 7.52
C GLY A 808 22.65 -15.07 8.58
N ARG A 809 22.11 -15.73 9.63
CA ARG A 809 22.93 -16.50 10.57
C ARG A 809 23.58 -17.71 9.91
N GLU A 810 22.80 -18.55 9.24
CA GLU A 810 23.29 -19.73 8.51
C GLU A 810 24.39 -19.37 7.47
N ALA A 811 24.33 -18.16 6.89
CA ALA A 811 25.31 -17.64 5.94
C ALA A 811 26.56 -16.98 6.58
N GLY A 812 26.59 -16.78 7.90
CA GLY A 812 27.68 -16.11 8.62
C GLY A 812 27.73 -14.59 8.43
N ILE A 813 26.56 -13.96 8.23
CA ILE A 813 26.41 -12.50 8.06
C ILE A 813 25.58 -11.84 9.16
N LEU A 814 24.98 -12.62 10.07
CA LEU A 814 24.34 -12.15 11.31
C LEU A 814 24.90 -12.91 12.53
N PRO A 815 24.87 -12.34 13.74
CA PRO A 815 25.41 -12.99 14.93
C PRO A 815 24.57 -14.19 15.37
N ASP A 816 25.28 -15.23 15.83
CA ASP A 816 24.67 -16.51 16.19
C ASP A 816 23.73 -16.41 17.40
N LYS A 817 24.00 -15.45 18.29
CA LYS A 817 23.07 -14.96 19.32
C LYS A 817 22.95 -13.45 19.18
N ALA A 818 21.75 -12.91 19.18
CA ALA A 818 21.53 -11.45 19.13
C ALA A 818 22.25 -10.68 20.26
N TYR A 819 22.50 -11.32 21.41
CA TYR A 819 23.18 -10.72 22.56
C TYR A 819 24.69 -11.03 22.66
N ASP A 820 25.23 -11.97 21.88
CA ASP A 820 26.63 -12.41 21.96
C ASP A 820 27.33 -12.10 20.63
N ARG A 821 28.16 -11.06 20.65
CA ARG A 821 28.71 -10.38 19.46
C ARG A 821 30.21 -10.17 19.68
N ASP A 822 31.02 -10.62 18.72
CA ASP A 822 32.49 -10.56 18.78
C ASP A 822 33.08 -9.24 18.20
N TRP A 823 32.23 -8.44 17.55
CA TRP A 823 32.53 -7.10 17.07
C TRP A 823 31.60 -6.06 17.72
N LYS A 824 32.01 -4.80 17.68
CA LYS A 824 31.22 -3.62 18.08
C LYS A 824 31.71 -2.40 17.32
N CYS A 825 30.90 -1.36 17.21
CA CYS A 825 31.32 -0.11 16.59
C CYS A 825 32.58 0.47 17.25
N PRO A 826 33.68 0.68 16.53
CA PRO A 826 34.86 1.35 17.06
C PRO A 826 34.57 2.86 17.18
N GLY A 827 34.68 3.39 18.41
CA GLY A 827 34.55 4.83 18.64
C GLY A 827 35.66 5.63 17.98
N GLY A 828 35.39 6.91 17.67
CA GLY A 828 36.33 7.79 16.96
C GLY A 828 36.02 7.97 15.47
N GLY A 829 34.83 7.54 15.03
CA GLY A 829 34.34 7.73 13.67
C GLY A 829 35.06 6.95 12.58
N VAL A 830 34.76 7.31 11.33
CA VAL A 830 35.08 6.57 10.09
C VAL A 830 36.55 6.11 9.94
N GLN A 831 37.50 6.78 10.59
CA GLN A 831 38.92 6.43 10.50
C GLN A 831 39.28 5.12 11.21
N ASN A 832 38.47 4.70 12.18
CA ASN A 832 38.70 3.47 12.93
C ASN A 832 37.90 2.27 12.40
N LEU A 833 37.14 2.45 11.31
CA LEU A 833 36.47 1.37 10.58
C LEU A 833 37.40 0.76 9.53
N ASP A 834 37.21 -0.54 9.27
CA ASP A 834 37.77 -1.21 8.11
C ASP A 834 37.48 -0.42 6.82
N SER A 835 38.45 -0.32 5.91
CA SER A 835 38.32 0.59 4.75
C SER A 835 37.41 0.04 3.65
N PHE A 836 37.35 -1.30 3.51
CA PHE A 836 36.63 -2.02 2.47
C PHE A 836 36.99 -1.63 1.02
N ASP A 837 38.18 -1.06 0.78
CA ASP A 837 38.59 -0.56 -0.56
C ASP A 837 38.63 -1.66 -1.65
N GLY A 838 38.79 -2.93 -1.25
CA GLY A 838 38.75 -4.09 -2.16
C GLY A 838 37.34 -4.59 -2.50
N LEU A 839 36.30 -4.01 -1.91
CA LEU A 839 34.91 -4.42 -2.13
C LEU A 839 34.29 -3.64 -3.30
N ALA A 840 33.59 -4.36 -4.18
CA ALA A 840 33.08 -3.79 -5.42
C ALA A 840 31.82 -2.94 -5.19
N GLU A 841 31.97 -1.62 -5.26
CA GLU A 841 30.88 -0.62 -5.15
C GLU A 841 29.82 -0.66 -6.28
N ASN A 842 29.94 -1.60 -7.23
CA ASN A 842 28.97 -1.91 -8.29
C ASN A 842 28.51 -3.37 -8.28
N TYR A 843 29.02 -4.21 -7.36
CA TYR A 843 28.89 -5.67 -7.43
C TYR A 843 29.36 -6.30 -8.75
N ARG A 844 30.43 -5.75 -9.34
CA ARG A 844 31.20 -6.39 -10.41
C ARG A 844 32.56 -6.80 -9.84
N ARG A 845 32.88 -8.10 -9.86
CA ARG A 845 34.21 -8.60 -9.46
C ARG A 845 35.27 -7.84 -10.27
N GLY A 846 36.23 -7.23 -9.58
CA GLY A 846 37.41 -6.64 -10.22
C GLY A 846 38.23 -7.71 -10.93
N LEU A 847 37.97 -7.91 -12.21
CA LEU A 847 38.88 -8.61 -13.10
C LEU A 847 40.03 -7.66 -13.43
N ASN A 848 41.06 -7.66 -12.57
CA ASN A 848 42.48 -7.59 -12.93
C ASN A 848 43.35 -7.47 -11.66
N ALA A 849 43.74 -8.62 -11.12
CA ALA A 849 44.99 -8.81 -10.41
C ALA A 849 45.66 -10.07 -10.98
N SER A 850 46.99 -10.06 -11.06
CA SER A 850 47.86 -11.09 -11.67
C SER A 850 47.59 -11.44 -13.15
N LEU A 851 48.22 -10.68 -14.05
CA LEU A 851 48.90 -11.21 -15.23
C LEU A 851 50.24 -10.47 -15.43
N ASP A 852 51.10 -10.63 -14.43
CA ASP A 852 52.55 -10.51 -14.54
C ASP A 852 53.12 -11.80 -13.95
N VAL A 853 54.24 -12.27 -14.54
CA VAL A 853 55.07 -13.47 -14.25
C VAL A 853 55.12 -14.47 -15.43
N TRP A 854 56.17 -14.27 -16.25
CA TRP A 854 56.71 -15.04 -17.40
C TRP A 854 55.87 -15.14 -18.68
#